data_AF-A0A2K9P0J9-F1
#
_entry.id   AF-A0A2K9P0J9-F1
#
_cell.length_a   1.000
_cell.length_b   1.000
_cell.length_c   1.000
_cell.angle_alpha   90.00
_cell.angle_beta   90.00
_cell.angle_gamma   90.00
#
_symmetry.space_group_name_H-M   'P 1'
#
loop_
_entity.id
_entity.type
_entity.pdbx_description
1 polymer ?
#
loop_
_entity_poly.entity_id
_entity_poly.type
_entity_poly.pdbx_seq_one_letter_code
_entity_poly.pdbx_strand_id
1 'polypeptide(L)'
;MKKKLLSLMLALSMLISTMPFIVIAEEDGAGYATRGYVADKLLSVSDDYNAGITRGDIIKGYGDGDTKDDQYITRSEAVVMADRAFGKMPEPDKNFKRISETDLTFSDVPDWAEDAVNNLASRGILVGKGDGLLGSEDFITEDEVTLIIRRLYYLFGSNLKDDFQAYINKDYYNTAEISQGNVVTSSFHEVDERNDEIISDIINNYLSEEQPAGSNGEIIADFYTSVKNLNTGEGTEQDIEPLKPYLDEIDKIESLDELDALSTKIVKDYLVTTFAAFAIVADFKDNTKNILAFGTYSPSRTKADYENEDIMNSYKDYLTNILVLGGEDNTKAAEDVEKFIAFEKDLSQYVMSNQEASNIDNIYNLYSYSELCDLFPAFDFDKLLEALGLHPEDNVLVTTPKVMEAFASYVNDKNIDLLKTILKISVLSLGSQLDKRFIDAANDFESDYFGMDVTSPAEDIALTTTKNTLSSYLSEEYIKRNFSDETKKDVENMVNEFIDIFRNRIANLTWMGEATKEKAIRKIDAMSVNVGYPESFEDYIDDITVYSPNEKYAYFNTMNSIRKSAYADIAESQGKPAEKADYWSVVPVYTVNAGYMQTDNSINFPAGILQEPFYYSDGKPEENLGSIGTVIAHEITHAFDNNGAKFDEFGNAANWWTEEDLAVFEQLCQDVVNYYNGFESAPGIQTDGELTISENVADIGGMACALDAMKKLENPDYKLFFESNAKLWKITGQRQYLESLSTIDVHSFGIVRANRLAALFDEFYEAFDITEEDGMYVAPENRVSIW
;
A
#
# COMPACT_ATOMS: atom_id res chain seq x y z
N MET A 1 -25.27 -35.96 4.31
CA MET A 1 -24.99 -35.74 2.87
C MET A 1 -25.23 -34.30 2.38
N LYS A 2 -25.89 -33.41 3.14
CA LYS A 2 -26.04 -31.98 2.78
C LYS A 2 -24.99 -31.01 3.40
N LYS A 3 -23.97 -31.51 4.11
CA LYS A 3 -22.86 -30.71 4.68
C LYS A 3 -21.51 -30.91 3.98
N LYS A 4 -21.47 -31.68 2.89
CA LYS A 4 -20.25 -31.90 2.07
C LYS A 4 -20.33 -31.25 0.67
N LEU A 5 -21.46 -30.62 0.34
CA LEU A 5 -21.59 -29.86 -0.92
C LEU A 5 -21.29 -28.36 -0.73
N LEU A 6 -21.45 -27.80 0.47
CA LEU A 6 -21.14 -26.40 0.76
C LEU A 6 -19.63 -26.15 0.88
N SER A 7 -18.88 -27.13 1.42
CA SER A 7 -17.41 -27.10 1.53
C SER A 7 -16.71 -27.25 0.17
N LEU A 8 -17.37 -27.87 -0.81
CA LEU A 8 -16.85 -27.99 -2.17
C LEU A 8 -17.17 -26.75 -3.03
N MET A 9 -18.20 -25.97 -2.65
CA MET A 9 -18.50 -24.69 -3.30
C MET A 9 -17.63 -23.53 -2.74
N LEU A 10 -17.25 -23.56 -1.46
CA LEU A 10 -16.26 -22.62 -0.91
C LEU A 10 -14.81 -22.95 -1.30
N ALA A 11 -14.48 -24.21 -1.56
CA ALA A 11 -13.17 -24.59 -2.10
C ALA A 11 -13.05 -24.29 -3.61
N LEU A 12 -14.17 -24.08 -4.32
CA LEU A 12 -14.15 -23.62 -5.72
C LEU A 12 -14.09 -22.10 -5.84
N SER A 13 -14.52 -21.32 -4.84
CA SER A 13 -14.41 -19.85 -4.88
C SER A 13 -13.02 -19.32 -4.52
N MET A 14 -12.17 -20.11 -3.85
CA MET A 14 -10.77 -19.75 -3.55
C MET A 14 -9.76 -20.25 -4.60
N LEU A 15 -10.22 -20.96 -5.63
CA LEU A 15 -9.40 -21.42 -6.76
C LEU A 15 -9.67 -20.61 -8.05
N ILE A 16 -10.42 -19.51 -7.93
CA ILE A 16 -10.81 -18.64 -9.06
C ILE A 16 -10.16 -17.24 -8.95
N SER A 17 -9.49 -16.89 -7.85
CA SER A 17 -8.86 -15.58 -7.64
C SER A 17 -7.41 -15.45 -8.11
N THR A 18 -6.85 -16.46 -8.78
CA THR A 18 -5.50 -16.42 -9.39
C THR A 18 -5.48 -16.95 -10.83
N MET A 19 -6.65 -17.09 -11.46
CA MET A 19 -6.74 -17.18 -12.92
C MET A 19 -7.26 -15.83 -13.42
N PRO A 20 -6.77 -15.30 -14.57
CA PRO A 20 -7.46 -14.20 -15.23
C PRO A 20 -8.91 -14.62 -15.38
N PHE A 21 -9.84 -13.85 -14.84
CA PHE A 21 -11.27 -14.11 -14.96
C PHE A 21 -11.64 -14.17 -16.45
N ILE A 22 -11.59 -15.35 -17.05
CA ILE A 22 -12.42 -15.68 -18.20
C ILE A 22 -13.77 -15.97 -17.58
N VAL A 23 -14.68 -15.00 -17.71
CA VAL A 23 -16.11 -15.21 -17.47
C VAL A 23 -16.57 -16.35 -18.38
N ILE A 24 -16.57 -17.59 -17.90
CA ILE A 24 -17.33 -18.67 -18.52
C ILE A 24 -18.75 -18.56 -17.95
N ALA A 25 -19.52 -17.66 -18.54
CA ALA A 25 -20.98 -17.67 -18.39
C ALA A 25 -21.51 -18.94 -19.06
N GLU A 26 -22.35 -19.70 -18.36
CA GLU A 26 -23.16 -20.75 -18.98
C GLU A 26 -23.98 -20.16 -20.14
N GLU A 27 -24.00 -20.91 -21.25
CA GLU A 27 -24.58 -20.60 -22.56
C GLU A 27 -26.07 -20.22 -22.50
N ASP A 28 -26.36 -18.93 -22.33
CA ASP A 28 -27.47 -18.17 -22.94
C ASP A 28 -27.48 -16.75 -22.32
N GLY A 29 -26.47 -15.92 -22.64
CA GLY A 29 -26.38 -14.53 -22.14
C GLY A 29 -25.00 -13.86 -22.13
N ALA A 30 -23.96 -14.49 -22.69
CA ALA A 30 -22.54 -14.13 -22.49
C ALA A 30 -22.05 -12.79 -23.09
N GLY A 31 -22.93 -11.89 -23.57
CA GLY A 31 -22.52 -10.55 -24.04
C GLY A 31 -21.48 -10.54 -25.16
N TYR A 32 -21.37 -11.62 -25.95
CA TYR A 32 -20.38 -11.73 -27.03
C TYR A 32 -20.62 -10.65 -28.09
N ALA A 33 -19.53 -9.99 -28.47
CA ALA A 33 -19.55 -8.97 -29.50
C ALA A 33 -19.79 -9.59 -30.87
N THR A 34 -20.52 -8.88 -31.72
CA THR A 34 -20.65 -9.24 -33.14
C THR A 34 -19.60 -8.52 -33.97
N ARG A 35 -19.33 -9.04 -35.17
CA ARG A 35 -18.39 -8.40 -36.11
C ARG A 35 -18.81 -6.97 -36.48
N GLY A 36 -20.11 -6.77 -36.66
CA GLY A 36 -20.69 -5.46 -36.95
C GLY A 36 -20.48 -4.47 -35.81
N TYR A 37 -20.78 -4.90 -34.57
CA TYR A 37 -20.56 -4.10 -33.37
C TYR A 37 -19.10 -3.66 -33.25
N VAL A 38 -18.14 -4.60 -33.37
CA VAL A 38 -16.71 -4.28 -33.25
C VAL A 38 -16.27 -3.32 -34.35
N ALA A 39 -16.73 -3.49 -35.59
CA ALA A 39 -16.42 -2.59 -36.69
C ALA A 39 -16.90 -1.15 -36.42
N ASP A 40 -18.15 -1.01 -35.98
CA ASP A 40 -18.78 0.29 -35.74
C ASP A 40 -18.17 0.97 -34.51
N LYS A 41 -17.91 0.21 -33.44
CA LYS A 41 -17.22 0.73 -32.26
C LYS A 41 -15.81 1.21 -32.61
N LEU A 42 -15.00 0.38 -33.28
CA LEU A 42 -13.65 0.77 -33.70
C LEU A 42 -13.64 1.99 -34.62
N LEU A 43 -14.59 2.06 -35.57
CA LEU A 43 -14.72 3.22 -36.46
C LEU A 43 -15.00 4.52 -35.68
N SER A 44 -15.84 4.45 -34.64
CA SER A 44 -16.19 5.61 -33.82
C SER A 44 -15.03 6.13 -32.97
N VAL A 45 -14.08 5.27 -32.60
CA VAL A 45 -13.01 5.61 -31.64
C VAL A 45 -11.63 5.83 -32.28
N SER A 46 -11.45 5.49 -33.56
CA SER A 46 -10.12 5.49 -34.19
C SER A 46 -9.78 6.74 -34.99
N ASP A 47 -10.72 7.67 -35.22
CA ASP A 47 -10.48 8.80 -36.14
C ASP A 47 -9.35 9.74 -35.67
N ASP A 48 -9.23 9.97 -34.37
CA ASP A 48 -8.15 10.78 -33.78
C ASP A 48 -6.76 10.13 -33.92
N TYR A 49 -6.70 8.82 -34.15
CA TYR A 49 -5.47 8.03 -34.23
C TYR A 49 -5.12 7.61 -35.66
N ASN A 50 -6.13 7.46 -36.51
CA ASN A 50 -6.01 7.04 -37.90
C ASN A 50 -7.12 7.69 -38.76
N ALA A 51 -6.97 9.00 -38.95
CA ALA A 51 -7.98 9.84 -39.58
C ALA A 51 -8.40 9.37 -40.98
N GLY A 52 -9.72 9.42 -41.23
CA GLY A 52 -10.30 9.14 -42.55
C GLY A 52 -10.40 7.66 -42.90
N ILE A 53 -10.22 6.77 -41.91
CA ILE A 53 -10.50 5.35 -42.06
C ILE A 53 -12.00 5.13 -42.30
N THR A 54 -12.34 4.19 -43.19
CA THR A 54 -13.73 3.81 -43.43
C THR A 54 -14.05 2.48 -42.78
N ARG A 55 -15.33 2.21 -42.53
CA ARG A 55 -15.78 0.90 -42.04
C ARG A 55 -15.22 -0.26 -42.87
N GLY A 56 -15.20 -0.10 -44.20
CA GLY A 56 -14.69 -1.11 -45.13
C GLY A 56 -13.18 -1.35 -45.06
N ASP A 57 -12.42 -0.47 -44.41
CA ASP A 57 -11.00 -0.67 -44.10
C ASP A 57 -10.80 -1.56 -42.88
N ILE A 58 -11.72 -1.47 -41.91
CA ILE A 58 -11.72 -2.24 -40.66
C ILE A 58 -12.26 -3.66 -40.91
N ILE A 59 -13.54 -3.76 -41.34
CA ILE A 59 -14.21 -5.03 -41.61
C ILE A 59 -14.08 -5.42 -43.07
N LYS A 60 -13.54 -6.61 -43.32
CA LYS A 60 -13.47 -7.22 -44.65
C LYS A 60 -14.44 -8.40 -44.72
N GLY A 61 -15.12 -8.54 -45.85
CA GLY A 61 -15.98 -9.69 -46.11
C GLY A 61 -15.17 -10.97 -46.27
N TYR A 62 -15.83 -12.13 -46.17
CA TYR A 62 -15.23 -13.39 -46.60
C TYR A 62 -15.10 -13.42 -48.14
N GLY A 63 -14.57 -14.50 -48.71
CA GLY A 63 -14.31 -14.60 -50.16
C GLY A 63 -15.52 -14.36 -51.09
N ASP A 64 -16.74 -14.22 -50.55
CA ASP A 64 -18.00 -13.88 -51.20
C ASP A 64 -18.42 -12.40 -51.08
N GLY A 65 -17.70 -11.59 -50.29
CA GLY A 65 -17.98 -10.18 -50.03
C GLY A 65 -18.96 -9.92 -48.87
N ASP A 66 -19.44 -10.95 -48.18
CA ASP A 66 -20.32 -10.81 -47.02
C ASP A 66 -19.49 -10.55 -45.74
N THR A 67 -19.78 -9.44 -45.06
CA THR A 67 -19.13 -9.03 -43.81
C THR A 67 -19.68 -9.73 -42.58
N LYS A 68 -20.79 -10.47 -42.69
CA LYS A 68 -21.42 -11.26 -41.61
C LYS A 68 -21.50 -10.50 -40.27
N ASP A 69 -22.07 -9.31 -40.32
CA ASP A 69 -22.11 -8.37 -39.20
C ASP A 69 -22.78 -8.95 -37.95
N ASP A 70 -23.78 -9.81 -38.12
CA ASP A 70 -24.52 -10.43 -37.01
C ASP A 70 -23.80 -11.65 -36.39
N GLN A 71 -22.66 -12.07 -36.95
CA GLN A 71 -21.90 -13.20 -36.41
C GLN A 71 -21.05 -12.76 -35.21
N TYR A 72 -20.98 -13.58 -34.17
CA TYR A 72 -20.00 -13.40 -33.10
C TYR A 72 -18.57 -13.41 -33.67
N ILE A 73 -17.76 -12.50 -33.14
CA ILE A 73 -16.39 -12.28 -33.58
C ILE A 73 -15.41 -13.00 -32.65
N THR A 74 -14.42 -13.65 -33.25
CA THR A 74 -13.33 -14.27 -32.50
C THR A 74 -12.35 -13.22 -32.00
N ARG A 75 -11.58 -13.54 -30.95
CA ARG A 75 -10.54 -12.66 -30.41
C ARG A 75 -9.51 -12.26 -31.48
N SER A 76 -9.05 -13.20 -32.31
CA SER A 76 -8.11 -12.90 -33.39
C SER A 76 -8.72 -12.00 -34.48
N GLU A 77 -10.00 -12.16 -34.81
CA GLU A 77 -10.68 -11.27 -35.77
C GLU A 77 -10.77 -9.85 -35.21
N ALA A 78 -11.12 -9.70 -33.93
CA ALA A 78 -11.20 -8.40 -33.27
C ALA A 78 -9.83 -7.70 -33.20
N VAL A 79 -8.76 -8.43 -32.89
CA VAL A 79 -7.38 -7.92 -32.90
C VAL A 79 -6.97 -7.41 -34.28
N VAL A 80 -7.26 -8.18 -35.34
CA VAL A 80 -6.98 -7.75 -36.73
C VAL A 80 -7.80 -6.51 -37.11
N MET A 81 -9.03 -6.39 -36.63
CA MET A 81 -9.85 -5.21 -36.87
C MET A 81 -9.32 -3.99 -36.11
N ALA A 82 -8.86 -4.16 -34.87
CA ALA A 82 -8.23 -3.08 -34.08
C ALA A 82 -6.92 -2.60 -34.71
N ASP A 83 -6.06 -3.53 -35.17
CA ASP A 83 -4.83 -3.21 -35.89
C ASP A 83 -5.08 -2.33 -37.13
N ARG A 84 -6.10 -2.69 -37.92
CA ARG A 84 -6.52 -1.90 -39.09
C ARG A 84 -7.09 -0.55 -38.68
N ALA A 85 -7.93 -0.52 -37.65
CA ALA A 85 -8.61 0.68 -37.18
C ALA A 85 -7.62 1.75 -36.71
N PHE A 86 -6.68 1.38 -35.83
CA PHE A 86 -5.70 2.32 -35.26
C PHE A 86 -4.46 2.52 -36.13
N GLY A 87 -4.26 1.68 -37.15
CA GLY A 87 -3.22 1.86 -38.15
C GLY A 87 -1.81 1.83 -37.55
N LYS A 88 -1.02 2.88 -37.81
CA LYS A 88 0.37 2.92 -37.33
C LYS A 88 0.44 3.30 -35.85
N MET A 89 0.57 2.28 -35.01
CA MET A 89 0.76 2.44 -33.56
C MET A 89 2.17 2.95 -33.21
N PRO A 90 2.32 3.76 -32.14
CA PRO A 90 3.63 4.14 -31.62
C PRO A 90 4.34 2.94 -30.98
N GLU A 91 5.65 3.06 -30.78
CA GLU A 91 6.37 2.14 -29.91
C GLU A 91 6.00 2.43 -28.45
N PRO A 92 5.92 1.41 -27.56
CA PRO A 92 5.63 1.63 -26.16
C PRO A 92 6.71 2.52 -25.52
N ASP A 93 6.26 3.51 -24.75
CA ASP A 93 7.15 4.35 -23.95
C ASP A 93 7.79 3.56 -22.80
N LYS A 94 8.64 4.22 -22.01
CA LYS A 94 9.34 3.54 -20.90
C LYS A 94 8.37 3.00 -19.88
N ASN A 95 7.36 3.78 -19.51
CA ASN A 95 6.37 3.38 -18.53
C ASN A 95 5.52 2.20 -19.03
N PHE A 96 4.98 2.27 -20.25
CA PHE A 96 4.16 1.21 -20.82
C PHE A 96 4.93 -0.11 -20.90
N LYS A 97 6.23 -0.08 -21.21
CA LYS A 97 7.11 -1.27 -21.16
C LYS A 97 7.28 -1.85 -19.76
N ARG A 98 7.29 -1.02 -18.71
CA ARG A 98 7.44 -1.48 -17.33
C ARG A 98 6.18 -2.12 -16.78
N ILE A 99 5.00 -1.62 -17.19
CA ILE A 99 3.72 -2.04 -16.63
C ILE A 99 2.99 -3.10 -17.47
N SER A 100 3.47 -3.40 -18.68
CA SER A 100 2.85 -4.37 -19.60
C SER A 100 3.82 -5.46 -20.04
N GLU A 101 3.28 -6.60 -20.45
CA GLU A 101 4.07 -7.69 -21.02
C GLU A 101 4.25 -7.48 -22.53
N THR A 102 5.45 -7.09 -22.95
CA THR A 102 5.73 -6.82 -24.38
C THR A 102 6.37 -7.99 -25.13
N ASP A 103 6.81 -9.04 -24.43
CA ASP A 103 7.52 -10.18 -25.02
C ASP A 103 6.65 -11.44 -25.13
N LEU A 104 5.33 -11.26 -25.24
CA LEU A 104 4.38 -12.37 -25.34
C LEU A 104 4.40 -13.02 -26.73
N THR A 105 4.38 -14.36 -26.73
CA THR A 105 4.10 -15.17 -27.91
C THR A 105 2.98 -16.14 -27.60
N PHE A 106 2.08 -16.34 -28.56
CA PHE A 106 0.90 -17.18 -28.38
C PHE A 106 0.93 -18.35 -29.37
N SER A 107 0.66 -19.55 -28.88
CA SER A 107 0.81 -20.77 -29.69
C SER A 107 -0.42 -21.15 -30.52
N ASP A 108 -1.56 -20.51 -30.29
CA ASP A 108 -2.85 -20.75 -30.95
C ASP A 108 -3.22 -19.73 -32.03
N VAL A 109 -2.31 -18.82 -32.38
CA VAL A 109 -2.57 -17.75 -33.35
C VAL A 109 -2.56 -18.29 -34.78
N PRO A 110 -3.63 -18.09 -35.57
CA PRO A 110 -3.65 -18.53 -36.96
C PRO A 110 -2.81 -17.62 -37.87
N ASP A 111 -2.19 -18.19 -38.91
CA ASP A 111 -1.29 -17.49 -39.85
C ASP A 111 -1.85 -16.16 -40.39
N TRP A 112 -3.16 -16.06 -40.59
CA TRP A 112 -3.79 -14.84 -41.14
C TRP A 112 -3.88 -13.68 -40.13
N ALA A 113 -3.76 -13.96 -38.84
CA ALA A 113 -3.80 -12.98 -37.75
C ALA A 113 -2.41 -12.71 -37.15
N GLU A 114 -1.40 -13.51 -37.50
CA GLU A 114 -0.06 -13.49 -36.90
C GLU A 114 0.56 -12.08 -36.88
N ASP A 115 0.55 -11.37 -38.00
CA ASP A 115 1.12 -10.02 -38.08
C ASP A 115 0.45 -9.04 -37.12
N ALA A 116 -0.89 -9.01 -37.07
CA ALA A 116 -1.65 -8.10 -36.21
C ALA A 116 -1.49 -8.48 -34.73
N VAL A 117 -1.57 -9.77 -34.41
CA VAL A 117 -1.38 -10.25 -33.04
C VAL A 117 0.02 -9.92 -32.55
N ASN A 118 1.06 -10.17 -33.35
CA ASN A 118 2.43 -9.79 -33.00
C ASN A 118 2.57 -8.27 -32.86
N ASN A 119 1.90 -7.49 -33.71
CA ASN A 119 1.96 -6.02 -33.66
C ASN A 119 1.37 -5.46 -32.35
N LEU A 120 0.24 -6.00 -31.87
CA LEU A 120 -0.39 -5.58 -30.62
C LEU A 120 0.29 -6.21 -29.38
N ALA A 121 0.71 -7.48 -29.45
CA ALA A 121 1.40 -8.18 -28.36
C ALA A 121 2.76 -7.52 -28.03
N SER A 122 3.56 -7.22 -29.07
CA SER A 122 4.84 -6.50 -28.91
C SER A 122 4.70 -5.09 -28.33
N ARG A 123 3.46 -4.59 -28.25
CA ARG A 123 3.11 -3.29 -27.67
C ARG A 123 2.39 -3.38 -26.34
N GLY A 124 2.30 -4.57 -25.73
CA GLY A 124 1.66 -4.77 -24.43
C GLY A 124 0.14 -4.59 -24.43
N ILE A 125 -0.49 -4.57 -25.61
CA ILE A 125 -1.95 -4.40 -25.73
C ILE A 125 -2.69 -5.71 -25.44
N LEU A 126 -2.07 -6.85 -25.72
CA LEU A 126 -2.68 -8.17 -25.52
C LEU A 126 -2.22 -8.77 -24.20
N VAL A 127 -3.15 -9.42 -23.52
CA VAL A 127 -2.88 -10.24 -22.33
C VAL A 127 -3.37 -11.65 -22.64
N GLY A 128 -2.53 -12.64 -22.32
CA GLY A 128 -2.81 -14.06 -22.54
C GLY A 128 -3.75 -14.66 -21.49
N LYS A 129 -4.06 -15.94 -21.66
CA LYS A 129 -4.86 -16.72 -20.70
C LYS A 129 -4.06 -17.30 -19.53
N GLY A 130 -2.74 -17.09 -19.51
CA GLY A 130 -1.82 -17.64 -18.50
C GLY A 130 -1.23 -19.02 -18.84
N ASP A 131 -1.65 -19.65 -19.95
CA ASP A 131 -1.19 -20.96 -20.42
C ASP A 131 -0.41 -20.90 -21.74
N GLY A 132 0.02 -19.70 -22.15
CA GLY A 132 0.66 -19.44 -23.43
C GLY A 132 -0.31 -19.38 -24.62
N LEU A 133 -1.62 -19.30 -24.37
CA LEU A 133 -2.66 -19.11 -25.38
C LEU A 133 -3.20 -17.68 -25.35
N LEU A 134 -3.57 -17.19 -26.54
CA LEU A 134 -4.36 -15.98 -26.68
C LEU A 134 -5.85 -16.27 -26.44
N GLY A 135 -6.31 -17.49 -26.76
CA GLY A 135 -7.73 -17.77 -26.97
C GLY A 135 -8.19 -17.27 -28.33
N SER A 136 -7.38 -17.51 -29.37
CA SER A 136 -7.52 -16.91 -30.69
C SER A 136 -8.89 -17.10 -31.34
N GLU A 137 -9.48 -18.29 -31.18
CA GLU A 137 -10.77 -18.68 -31.76
C GLU A 137 -11.94 -18.53 -30.79
N ASP A 138 -11.70 -18.06 -29.56
CA ASP A 138 -12.77 -17.80 -28.61
C ASP A 138 -13.52 -16.53 -29.00
N PHE A 139 -14.84 -16.52 -28.76
CA PHE A 139 -15.64 -15.31 -28.96
C PHE A 139 -15.28 -14.27 -27.89
N ILE A 140 -15.07 -13.04 -28.33
CA ILE A 140 -14.74 -11.90 -27.47
C ILE A 140 -16.02 -11.16 -27.06
N THR A 141 -16.04 -10.63 -25.84
CA THR A 141 -17.13 -9.80 -25.31
C THR A 141 -16.97 -8.33 -25.68
N GLU A 142 -18.05 -7.54 -25.54
CA GLU A 142 -17.99 -6.08 -25.75
C GLU A 142 -17.04 -5.38 -24.75
N ASP A 143 -16.95 -5.89 -23.52
CA ASP A 143 -16.05 -5.38 -22.48
C ASP A 143 -14.58 -5.62 -22.82
N GLU A 144 -14.23 -6.80 -23.31
CA GLU A 144 -12.87 -7.11 -23.76
C GLU A 144 -12.45 -6.27 -24.97
N VAL A 145 -13.38 -5.96 -25.88
CA VAL A 145 -13.13 -5.01 -27.00
C VAL A 145 -12.86 -3.61 -26.45
N THR A 146 -13.65 -3.17 -25.47
CA THR A 146 -13.46 -1.88 -24.79
C THR A 146 -12.11 -1.82 -24.06
N LEU A 147 -11.68 -2.93 -23.47
CA LEU A 147 -10.38 -3.04 -22.81
C LEU A 147 -9.22 -2.88 -23.79
N ILE A 148 -9.29 -3.52 -24.96
CA ILE A 148 -8.29 -3.34 -26.03
C ILE A 148 -8.23 -1.86 -26.47
N ILE A 149 -9.39 -1.21 -26.64
CA ILE A 149 -9.46 0.21 -27.01
C ILE A 149 -8.81 1.10 -25.93
N ARG A 150 -9.11 0.88 -24.64
CA ARG A 150 -8.49 1.64 -23.53
C ARG A 150 -6.97 1.49 -23.49
N ARG A 151 -6.45 0.27 -23.68
CA ARG A 151 -5.01 0.04 -23.77
C ARG A 151 -4.39 0.77 -24.96
N LEU A 152 -5.09 0.83 -26.09
CA LEU A 152 -4.65 1.62 -27.25
C LEU A 152 -4.66 3.12 -26.94
N TYR A 153 -5.70 3.64 -26.29
CA TYR A 153 -5.75 5.03 -25.86
C TYR A 153 -4.57 5.41 -24.97
N TYR A 154 -4.23 4.57 -23.99
CA TYR A 154 -3.04 4.74 -23.16
C TYR A 154 -1.78 4.71 -24.04
N LEU A 155 -1.56 3.64 -24.81
CA LEU A 155 -0.38 3.49 -25.68
C LEU A 155 -0.14 4.72 -26.57
N PHE A 156 -1.20 5.28 -27.17
CA PHE A 156 -1.09 6.49 -27.96
C PHE A 156 -0.88 7.73 -27.09
N GLY A 157 -1.62 7.87 -25.99
CA GLY A 157 -1.55 8.97 -25.04
C GLY A 157 -1.62 10.34 -25.71
N SER A 158 -2.40 10.48 -26.79
CA SER A 158 -2.40 11.67 -27.66
C SER A 158 -3.71 12.43 -27.65
N ASN A 159 -4.76 11.89 -27.03
CA ASN A 159 -6.04 12.56 -26.84
C ASN A 159 -6.43 12.52 -25.36
N LEU A 160 -6.54 13.69 -24.73
CA LEU A 160 -6.91 13.82 -23.32
C LEU A 160 -8.33 13.35 -23.02
N LYS A 161 -9.19 13.29 -24.04
CA LYS A 161 -10.58 12.88 -23.89
C LYS A 161 -10.73 11.35 -23.83
N ASP A 162 -9.71 10.63 -24.27
CA ASP A 162 -9.70 9.17 -24.33
C ASP A 162 -8.94 8.55 -23.16
N ASP A 163 -7.81 9.16 -22.77
CA ASP A 163 -7.07 8.84 -21.56
C ASP A 163 -6.40 10.11 -21.00
N PHE A 164 -7.01 10.68 -19.97
CA PHE A 164 -6.57 11.95 -19.40
C PHE A 164 -5.18 11.84 -18.75
N GLN A 165 -4.97 10.80 -17.93
CA GLN A 165 -3.71 10.59 -17.23
C GLN A 165 -2.54 10.31 -18.19
N ALA A 166 -2.74 9.44 -19.18
CA ALA A 166 -1.71 9.14 -20.17
C ALA A 166 -1.33 10.37 -20.98
N TYR A 167 -2.29 11.24 -21.30
CA TYR A 167 -2.04 12.48 -22.03
C TYR A 167 -1.28 13.51 -21.18
N ILE A 168 -1.77 13.83 -19.97
CA ILE A 168 -1.20 14.88 -19.11
C ILE A 168 0.22 14.53 -18.69
N ASN A 169 0.49 13.26 -18.40
CA ASN A 169 1.79 12.81 -17.87
C ASN A 169 2.67 12.14 -18.94
N LYS A 170 2.35 12.30 -20.23
CA LYS A 170 3.09 11.67 -21.34
C LYS A 170 4.59 11.93 -21.31
N ASP A 171 5.01 13.18 -21.10
CA ASP A 171 6.42 13.52 -21.07
C ASP A 171 7.14 12.86 -19.89
N TYR A 172 6.48 12.76 -18.74
CA TYR A 172 6.97 12.04 -17.58
C TYR A 172 7.09 10.54 -17.89
N TYR A 173 6.05 9.89 -18.39
CA TYR A 173 6.06 8.46 -18.73
C TYR A 173 7.10 8.08 -19.79
N ASN A 174 7.44 9.00 -20.69
CA ASN A 174 8.52 8.82 -21.67
C ASN A 174 9.92 8.90 -21.05
N THR A 175 10.10 9.66 -19.98
CA THR A 175 11.43 10.08 -19.50
C THR A 175 11.79 9.52 -18.12
N ALA A 176 10.80 9.24 -17.28
CA ALA A 176 10.95 8.80 -15.90
C ALA A 176 11.94 7.64 -15.77
N GLU A 177 12.88 7.78 -14.86
CA GLU A 177 13.81 6.74 -14.45
C GLU A 177 13.47 6.32 -13.02
N ILE A 178 13.56 5.02 -12.76
CA ILE A 178 13.46 4.50 -11.40
C ILE A 178 14.87 4.50 -10.85
N SER A 179 15.10 5.27 -9.79
CA SER A 179 16.39 5.36 -9.09
C SER A 179 16.85 3.97 -8.63
N GLN A 180 18.17 3.75 -8.58
CA GLN A 180 18.72 2.47 -8.15
C GLN A 180 18.22 2.12 -6.73
N GLY A 181 17.80 0.87 -6.53
CA GLY A 181 17.25 0.40 -5.25
C GLY A 181 15.74 0.64 -5.08
N ASN A 182 15.12 1.47 -5.92
CA ASN A 182 13.67 1.69 -5.90
C ASN A 182 12.96 0.80 -6.93
N VAL A 183 11.69 0.45 -6.69
CA VAL A 183 10.86 -0.35 -7.60
C VAL A 183 9.82 0.47 -8.37
N VAL A 184 9.71 1.76 -8.01
CA VAL A 184 8.71 2.71 -8.50
C VAL A 184 9.28 4.13 -8.45
N THR A 185 8.74 5.02 -9.29
CA THR A 185 8.90 6.47 -9.17
C THR A 185 7.55 7.15 -9.40
N SER A 186 7.31 8.25 -8.68
CA SER A 186 6.07 9.03 -8.72
C SER A 186 6.32 10.45 -8.25
N SER A 187 5.31 11.32 -8.29
CA SER A 187 5.39 12.65 -7.64
C SER A 187 5.81 12.56 -6.17
N PHE A 188 5.38 11.52 -5.44
CA PHE A 188 5.76 11.32 -4.05
C PHE A 188 7.26 11.02 -3.90
N HIS A 189 7.78 10.11 -4.74
CA HIS A 189 9.21 9.75 -4.72
C HIS A 189 10.11 10.93 -5.14
N GLU A 190 9.71 11.72 -6.15
CA GLU A 190 10.46 12.92 -6.55
C GLU A 190 10.56 13.97 -5.44
N VAL A 191 9.58 14.03 -4.55
CA VAL A 191 9.62 14.94 -3.39
C VAL A 191 10.42 14.30 -2.26
N ASP A 192 10.30 12.99 -2.04
CA ASP A 192 11.08 12.28 -1.01
C ASP A 192 12.58 12.35 -1.33
N GLU A 193 12.97 12.18 -2.60
CA GLU A 193 14.36 12.34 -3.07
C GLU A 193 14.89 13.76 -2.80
N ARG A 194 14.07 14.81 -3.00
CA ARG A 194 14.47 16.19 -2.65
C ARG A 194 14.61 16.40 -1.15
N ASN A 195 13.71 15.80 -0.36
CA ASN A 195 13.81 15.85 1.09
C ASN A 195 15.08 15.11 1.56
N ASP A 196 15.42 14.00 0.92
CA ASP A 196 16.62 13.23 1.19
C ASP A 196 17.90 13.99 0.84
N GLU A 197 17.92 14.78 -0.24
CA GLU A 197 19.03 15.69 -0.53
C GLU A 197 19.24 16.70 0.62
N ILE A 198 18.15 17.28 1.16
CA ILE A 198 18.21 18.22 2.28
C ILE A 198 18.70 17.54 3.56
N ILE A 199 18.18 16.36 3.89
CA ILE A 199 18.60 15.60 5.08
C ILE A 199 20.06 15.15 4.93
N SER A 200 20.46 14.71 3.74
CA SER A 200 21.84 14.37 3.43
C SER A 200 22.78 15.56 3.65
N ASP A 201 22.39 16.76 3.21
CA ASP A 201 23.14 17.99 3.48
C ASP A 201 23.23 18.34 4.97
N ILE A 202 22.17 18.09 5.75
CA ILE A 202 22.20 18.24 7.22
C ILE A 202 23.24 17.29 7.82
N ILE A 203 23.17 16.00 7.48
CA ILE A 203 24.08 14.97 8.00
C ILE A 203 25.53 15.26 7.57
N ASN A 204 25.77 15.59 6.30
CA ASN A 204 27.10 15.92 5.77
C ASN A 204 27.74 17.12 6.49
N ASN A 205 26.94 18.12 6.88
CA ASN A 205 27.44 19.22 7.70
C ASN A 205 27.94 18.73 9.07
N TYR A 206 27.20 17.82 9.74
CA TYR A 206 27.64 17.24 11.01
C TYR A 206 28.87 16.34 10.86
N LEU A 207 29.01 15.63 9.74
CA LEU A 207 30.19 14.80 9.44
C LEU A 207 31.45 15.62 9.12
N SER A 208 31.29 16.88 8.70
CA SER A 208 32.42 17.71 8.22
C SER A 208 33.24 18.38 9.32
N GLU A 209 32.71 18.46 10.54
CA GLU A 209 33.34 19.13 11.69
C GLU A 209 33.24 18.27 12.96
N GLU A 210 34.19 18.44 13.89
CA GLU A 210 34.12 17.79 15.20
C GLU A 210 32.93 18.33 15.98
N GLN A 211 31.98 17.45 16.31
CA GLN A 211 30.77 17.81 17.04
C GLN A 211 31.06 17.84 18.56
N PRO A 212 30.40 18.73 19.32
CA PRO A 212 30.51 18.71 20.78
C PRO A 212 30.03 17.37 21.35
N ALA A 213 30.75 16.83 22.33
CA ALA A 213 30.38 15.59 22.99
C ALA A 213 28.98 15.67 23.64
N GLY A 214 28.14 14.67 23.36
CA GLY A 214 26.74 14.57 23.78
C GLY A 214 25.78 15.46 23.01
N SER A 215 26.19 16.05 21.88
CA SER A 215 25.29 16.84 21.03
C SER A 215 24.53 15.99 20.02
N ASN A 216 23.36 16.46 19.57
CA ASN A 216 22.58 15.81 18.50
C ASN A 216 23.42 15.60 17.23
N GLY A 217 24.33 16.53 16.92
CA GLY A 217 25.25 16.41 15.79
C GLY A 217 26.20 15.21 15.93
N GLU A 218 26.74 14.96 17.12
CA GLU A 218 27.59 13.77 17.38
C GLU A 218 26.76 12.49 17.25
N ILE A 219 25.58 12.45 17.86
CA ILE A 219 24.64 11.32 17.80
C ILE A 219 24.32 10.94 16.34
N ILE A 220 23.92 11.94 15.52
CA ILE A 220 23.60 11.73 14.11
C ILE A 220 24.83 11.24 13.33
N ALA A 221 25.97 11.89 13.51
CA ALA A 221 27.21 11.56 12.79
C ALA A 221 27.71 10.14 13.13
N ASP A 222 27.71 9.76 14.40
CA ASP A 222 28.16 8.45 14.87
C ASP A 222 27.21 7.34 14.41
N PHE A 223 25.89 7.56 14.53
CA PHE A 223 24.91 6.59 14.07
C PHE A 223 25.00 6.37 12.56
N TYR A 224 24.98 7.44 11.76
CA TYR A 224 25.12 7.37 10.31
C TYR A 224 26.40 6.62 9.90
N THR A 225 27.53 6.98 10.52
CA THR A 225 28.82 6.35 10.23
C THR A 225 28.80 4.87 10.60
N SER A 226 28.17 4.48 11.71
CA SER A 226 28.07 3.07 12.12
C SER A 226 27.28 2.22 11.13
N VAL A 227 26.18 2.75 10.57
CA VAL A 227 25.38 2.07 9.54
C VAL A 227 26.17 1.97 8.24
N LYS A 228 26.81 3.06 7.81
CA LYS A 228 27.62 3.07 6.59
C LYS A 228 28.78 2.06 6.69
N ASN A 229 29.50 2.05 7.81
CA ASN A 229 30.61 1.12 8.06
C ASN A 229 30.18 -0.35 7.97
N LEU A 230 28.98 -0.69 8.49
CA LEU A 230 28.43 -2.04 8.32
C LEU A 230 28.24 -2.42 6.86
N ASN A 231 27.67 -1.50 6.07
CA ASN A 231 27.34 -1.74 4.67
C ASN A 231 28.56 -1.68 3.73
N THR A 232 29.66 -1.03 4.12
CA THR A 232 30.94 -1.06 3.39
C THR A 232 31.90 -2.13 3.88
N GLY A 233 31.71 -2.64 5.10
CA GLY A 233 32.65 -3.49 5.81
C GLY A 233 33.88 -2.74 6.35
N GLU A 234 33.87 -1.41 6.33
CA GLU A 234 34.98 -0.59 6.80
C GLU A 234 34.95 -0.46 8.32
N GLY A 235 36.06 -0.83 8.99
CA GLY A 235 36.25 -0.53 10.41
C GLY A 235 35.33 -1.25 11.40
N THR A 236 34.49 -2.19 10.95
CA THR A 236 33.58 -2.97 11.80
C THR A 236 33.87 -4.47 11.73
N GLU A 237 33.50 -5.19 12.78
CA GLU A 237 33.39 -6.64 12.75
C GLU A 237 32.14 -7.02 11.92
N GLN A 238 32.26 -8.05 11.07
CA GLN A 238 31.15 -8.61 10.28
C GLN A 238 30.97 -10.08 10.66
N ASP A 239 30.40 -10.29 11.84
CA ASP A 239 30.08 -11.59 12.40
C ASP A 239 28.87 -11.47 13.35
N ILE A 240 28.34 -12.62 13.75
CA ILE A 240 27.19 -12.73 14.64
C ILE A 240 27.57 -13.14 16.07
N GLU A 241 28.79 -12.84 16.53
CA GLU A 241 29.22 -13.20 17.90
C GLU A 241 28.24 -12.77 19.00
N PRO A 242 27.57 -11.59 18.93
CA PRO A 242 26.54 -11.23 19.92
C PRO A 242 25.35 -12.21 19.99
N LEU A 243 25.03 -12.89 18.88
CA LEU A 243 23.89 -13.80 18.79
C LEU A 243 24.25 -15.26 19.08
N LYS A 244 25.50 -15.67 18.88
CA LYS A 244 25.97 -17.06 19.06
C LYS A 244 25.60 -17.69 20.41
N PRO A 245 25.74 -17.01 21.56
CA PRO A 245 25.35 -17.59 22.84
C PRO A 245 23.88 -18.05 22.87
N TYR A 246 22.98 -17.30 22.24
CA TYR A 246 21.56 -17.65 22.17
C TYR A 246 21.32 -18.79 21.20
N LEU A 247 21.94 -18.78 20.02
CA LEU A 247 21.83 -19.88 19.05
C LEU A 247 22.33 -21.21 19.64
N ASP A 248 23.46 -21.18 20.34
CA ASP A 248 24.02 -22.33 21.05
C ASP A 248 23.14 -22.83 22.20
N GLU A 249 22.40 -21.94 22.87
CA GLU A 249 21.42 -22.29 23.90
C GLU A 249 20.16 -22.86 23.24
N ILE A 250 19.68 -22.30 22.13
CA ILE A 250 18.51 -22.79 21.39
C ILE A 250 18.72 -24.24 20.95
N ASP A 251 19.89 -24.57 20.38
CA ASP A 251 20.18 -25.93 19.92
C ASP A 251 20.06 -26.99 21.02
N LYS A 252 20.28 -26.61 22.28
CA LYS A 252 20.25 -27.49 23.45
C LYS A 252 18.88 -27.61 24.13
N ILE A 253 17.88 -26.83 23.69
CA ILE A 253 16.52 -26.92 24.23
C ILE A 253 15.94 -28.31 23.97
N GLU A 254 15.41 -28.94 25.03
CA GLU A 254 14.73 -30.23 25.02
C GLU A 254 13.27 -30.14 25.52
N SER A 255 12.84 -28.98 26.05
CA SER A 255 11.50 -28.78 26.61
C SER A 255 10.96 -27.38 26.36
N LEU A 256 9.63 -27.22 26.47
CA LEU A 256 9.00 -25.90 26.31
C LEU A 256 9.36 -24.93 27.45
N ASP A 257 9.58 -25.40 28.67
CA ASP A 257 10.02 -24.55 29.79
C ASP A 257 11.40 -23.91 29.52
N GLU A 258 12.32 -24.67 28.90
CA GLU A 258 13.63 -24.16 28.49
C GLU A 258 13.52 -23.17 27.33
N LEU A 259 12.59 -23.43 26.39
CA LEU A 259 12.27 -22.52 25.29
C LEU A 259 11.71 -21.20 25.80
N ASP A 260 10.73 -21.25 26.71
CA ASP A 260 10.14 -20.08 27.36
C ASP A 260 11.21 -19.25 28.04
N ALA A 261 11.99 -19.87 28.94
CA ALA A 261 13.02 -19.19 29.70
C ALA A 261 14.07 -18.50 28.81
N LEU A 262 14.48 -19.14 27.71
CA LEU A 262 15.42 -18.53 26.76
C LEU A 262 14.76 -17.41 25.95
N SER A 263 13.53 -17.60 25.49
CA SER A 263 12.80 -16.57 24.76
C SER A 263 12.56 -15.31 25.61
N THR A 264 12.21 -15.47 26.89
CA THR A 264 12.08 -14.34 27.84
C THR A 264 13.42 -13.63 28.08
N LYS A 265 14.52 -14.39 28.17
CA LYS A 265 15.86 -13.82 28.29
C LYS A 265 16.22 -12.99 27.05
N ILE A 266 15.92 -13.49 25.85
CA ILE A 266 16.12 -12.75 24.59
C ILE A 266 15.29 -11.46 24.56
N VAL A 267 14.03 -11.51 25.01
CA VAL A 267 13.19 -10.30 25.15
C VAL A 267 13.85 -9.30 26.10
N LYS A 268 14.33 -9.73 27.26
CA LYS A 268 15.00 -8.83 28.21
C LYS A 268 16.27 -8.18 27.64
N ASP A 269 17.06 -8.95 26.89
CA ASP A 269 18.37 -8.51 26.42
C ASP A 269 18.27 -7.65 25.14
N TYR A 270 17.32 -7.96 24.25
CA TYR A 270 17.20 -7.38 22.91
C TYR A 270 15.81 -6.91 22.46
N LEU A 271 14.77 -7.15 23.25
CA LEU A 271 13.36 -6.84 22.93
C LEU A 271 12.85 -7.56 21.67
N VAL A 272 13.40 -8.75 21.37
CA VAL A 272 12.89 -9.61 20.30
C VAL A 272 11.82 -10.54 20.87
N THR A 273 10.56 -10.24 20.55
CA THR A 273 9.38 -11.05 20.90
C THR A 273 9.08 -12.04 19.78
N THR A 274 9.10 -13.34 20.08
CA THR A 274 8.90 -14.40 19.07
C THR A 274 7.53 -15.06 19.15
N PHE A 275 7.15 -15.56 20.32
CA PHE A 275 5.92 -16.36 20.49
C PHE A 275 4.77 -15.57 21.10
N ALA A 276 5.10 -14.56 21.90
CA ALA A 276 4.17 -13.70 22.59
C ALA A 276 4.74 -12.28 22.64
N ALA A 277 3.91 -11.30 22.34
CA ALA A 277 4.22 -9.88 22.43
C ALA A 277 3.14 -9.19 23.26
N PHE A 278 3.55 -8.32 24.17
CA PHE A 278 2.67 -7.46 24.94
C PHE A 278 3.05 -6.00 24.71
N ALA A 279 2.05 -5.15 24.56
CA ALA A 279 2.21 -3.72 24.42
C ALA A 279 1.05 -2.99 25.10
N ILE A 280 1.23 -1.71 25.40
CA ILE A 280 0.15 -0.84 25.83
C ILE A 280 -0.35 -0.05 24.64
N VAL A 281 -1.67 -0.06 24.43
CA VAL A 281 -2.35 0.66 23.36
C VAL A 281 -3.55 1.42 23.92
N ALA A 282 -4.03 2.43 23.20
CA ALA A 282 -5.32 3.06 23.53
C ALA A 282 -6.47 2.07 23.32
N ASP A 283 -7.44 2.04 24.25
CA ASP A 283 -8.63 1.21 24.12
C ASP A 283 -9.54 1.77 23.01
N PHE A 284 -9.80 0.97 21.96
CA PHE A 284 -10.63 1.39 20.82
C PHE A 284 -12.06 1.80 21.20
N LYS A 285 -12.61 1.34 22.34
CA LYS A 285 -13.96 1.70 22.80
C LYS A 285 -13.98 2.78 23.87
N ASP A 286 -12.83 3.12 24.46
CA ASP A 286 -12.65 4.19 25.43
C ASP A 286 -11.22 4.74 25.34
N ASN A 287 -10.98 5.61 24.37
CA ASN A 287 -9.65 6.12 24.05
C ASN A 287 -9.07 7.07 25.11
N THR A 288 -9.73 7.22 26.26
CA THR A 288 -9.17 7.88 27.46
C THR A 288 -8.36 6.90 28.32
N LYS A 289 -8.37 5.62 27.98
CA LYS A 289 -7.70 4.55 28.72
C LYS A 289 -6.71 3.80 27.83
N ASN A 290 -5.62 3.43 28.47
CA ASN A 290 -4.70 2.44 27.96
C ASN A 290 -5.17 1.03 28.34
N ILE A 291 -4.90 0.06 27.47
CA ILE A 291 -5.18 -1.37 27.67
C ILE A 291 -3.98 -2.20 27.27
N LEU A 292 -3.71 -3.27 28.02
CA LEU A 292 -2.74 -4.28 27.63
C LEU A 292 -3.22 -5.03 26.38
N ALA A 293 -2.44 -5.01 25.30
CA ALA A 293 -2.68 -5.78 24.09
C ALA A 293 -1.72 -6.97 23.99
N PHE A 294 -2.21 -8.07 23.42
CA PHE A 294 -1.46 -9.30 23.18
C PHE A 294 -1.42 -9.64 21.69
N GLY A 295 -0.21 -9.89 21.21
CA GLY A 295 0.07 -10.46 19.90
C GLY A 295 0.82 -11.78 20.03
N THR A 296 0.69 -12.62 19.01
CA THR A 296 1.44 -13.88 18.90
C THR A 296 2.12 -13.98 17.54
N TYR A 297 2.79 -15.10 17.28
CA TYR A 297 3.39 -15.36 15.97
C TYR A 297 2.34 -15.26 14.86
N SER A 298 2.64 -14.47 13.83
CA SER A 298 1.82 -14.33 12.63
C SER A 298 2.66 -14.68 11.38
N PRO A 299 2.05 -15.24 10.32
CA PRO A 299 2.75 -15.52 9.07
C PRO A 299 3.44 -14.29 8.49
N SER A 300 4.64 -14.49 7.98
CA SER A 300 5.47 -13.43 7.37
C SER A 300 5.06 -13.03 5.94
N ARG A 301 4.21 -13.83 5.29
CA ARG A 301 3.76 -13.65 3.90
C ARG A 301 2.26 -13.79 3.75
N THR A 302 1.73 -13.29 2.64
CA THR A 302 0.30 -13.40 2.35
C THR A 302 -0.08 -14.83 1.95
N LYS A 303 -1.37 -15.15 2.00
CA LYS A 303 -1.87 -16.44 1.49
C LYS A 303 -1.50 -16.66 0.02
N ALA A 304 -1.57 -15.60 -0.80
CA ALA A 304 -1.27 -15.66 -2.22
C ALA A 304 0.21 -16.00 -2.46
N ASP A 305 1.12 -15.41 -1.67
CA ASP A 305 2.55 -15.73 -1.74
C ASP A 305 2.80 -17.22 -1.46
N TYR A 306 2.19 -17.80 -0.42
CA TYR A 306 2.34 -19.24 -0.10
C TYR A 306 1.74 -20.17 -1.17
N GLU A 307 0.99 -19.65 -2.13
CA GLU A 307 0.45 -20.36 -3.30
C GLU A 307 1.29 -20.13 -4.57
N ASN A 308 2.22 -19.16 -4.57
CA ASN A 308 3.13 -18.86 -5.67
C ASN A 308 4.45 -19.63 -5.51
N GLU A 309 4.72 -20.57 -6.43
CA GLU A 309 5.91 -21.43 -6.35
C GLU A 309 7.23 -20.65 -6.49
N ASP A 310 7.30 -19.64 -7.35
CA ASP A 310 8.54 -18.88 -7.59
C ASP A 310 8.90 -18.02 -6.37
N ILE A 311 7.93 -17.30 -5.82
CA ILE A 311 8.10 -16.52 -4.58
C ILE A 311 8.52 -17.45 -3.43
N MET A 312 7.89 -18.62 -3.30
CA MET A 312 8.22 -19.57 -2.24
C MET A 312 9.60 -20.20 -2.40
N ASN A 313 10.07 -20.43 -3.63
CA ASN A 313 11.42 -20.94 -3.85
C ASN A 313 12.45 -19.90 -3.39
N SER A 314 12.33 -18.63 -3.80
CA SER A 314 13.26 -17.59 -3.36
C SER A 314 13.17 -17.35 -1.84
N TYR A 315 11.98 -17.38 -1.26
CA TYR A 315 11.80 -17.22 0.19
C TYR A 315 12.45 -18.35 1.00
N LYS A 316 12.36 -19.60 0.53
CA LYS A 316 13.05 -20.75 1.13
C LYS A 316 14.56 -20.63 1.05
N ASP A 317 15.08 -20.15 -0.08
CA ASP A 317 16.51 -19.94 -0.27
C ASP A 317 17.03 -18.86 0.69
N TYR A 318 16.29 -17.76 0.86
CA TYR A 318 16.58 -16.73 1.85
C TYR A 318 16.63 -17.27 3.28
N LEU A 319 15.58 -17.97 3.72
CA LEU A 319 15.52 -18.52 5.07
C LEU A 319 16.62 -19.55 5.33
N THR A 320 16.94 -20.37 4.32
CA THR A 320 18.03 -21.35 4.39
C THR A 320 19.36 -20.62 4.54
N ASN A 321 19.58 -19.55 3.76
CA ASN A 321 20.81 -18.77 3.81
C ASN A 321 21.02 -18.11 5.18
N ILE A 322 20.01 -17.46 5.75
CA ILE A 322 20.16 -16.82 7.07
C ILE A 322 20.44 -17.85 8.19
N LEU A 323 19.85 -19.05 8.12
CA LEU A 323 20.16 -20.14 9.07
C LEU A 323 21.60 -20.65 8.92
N VAL A 324 22.08 -20.79 7.68
CA VAL A 324 23.49 -21.16 7.40
C VAL A 324 24.46 -20.09 7.88
N LEU A 325 24.14 -18.80 7.69
CA LEU A 325 24.91 -17.68 8.27
C LEU A 325 24.89 -17.74 9.80
N GLY A 326 23.79 -18.22 10.39
CA GLY A 326 23.63 -18.56 11.81
C GLY A 326 24.49 -19.73 12.31
N GLY A 327 25.11 -20.50 11.41
CA GLY A 327 25.96 -21.65 11.73
C GLY A 327 25.27 -23.01 11.60
N GLU A 328 24.03 -23.07 11.10
CA GLU A 328 23.32 -24.32 10.81
C GLU A 328 23.95 -25.06 9.61
N ASP A 329 23.94 -26.40 9.63
CA ASP A 329 24.29 -27.18 8.44
C ASP A 329 23.25 -26.94 7.33
N ASN A 330 23.70 -26.74 6.09
CA ASN A 330 22.82 -26.42 4.96
C ASN A 330 21.71 -27.45 4.73
N THR A 331 22.00 -28.74 4.92
CA THR A 331 20.99 -29.81 4.74
C THR A 331 19.91 -29.69 5.82
N LYS A 332 20.34 -29.45 7.07
CA LYS A 332 19.43 -29.28 8.19
C LYS A 332 18.61 -27.99 8.07
N ALA A 333 19.24 -26.89 7.66
CA ALA A 333 18.58 -25.62 7.41
C ALA A 333 17.44 -25.78 6.40
N ALA A 334 17.70 -26.42 5.25
CA ALA A 334 16.66 -26.68 4.25
C ALA A 334 15.51 -27.55 4.79
N GLU A 335 15.80 -28.60 5.56
CA GLU A 335 14.76 -29.45 6.18
C GLU A 335 13.90 -28.69 7.19
N ASP A 336 14.50 -27.78 7.97
CA ASP A 336 13.81 -26.99 8.97
C ASP A 336 12.98 -25.87 8.33
N VAL A 337 13.48 -25.26 7.24
CA VAL A 337 12.74 -24.28 6.43
C VAL A 337 11.49 -24.90 5.81
N GLU A 338 11.55 -26.12 5.28
CA GLU A 338 10.35 -26.78 4.72
C GLU A 338 9.25 -26.96 5.79
N LYS A 339 9.61 -27.32 7.02
CA LYS A 339 8.65 -27.43 8.13
C LYS A 339 8.10 -26.07 8.53
N PHE A 340 8.96 -25.06 8.58
CA PHE A 340 8.60 -23.68 8.89
C PHE A 340 7.60 -23.12 7.88
N ILE A 341 7.87 -23.26 6.57
CA ILE A 341 6.96 -22.81 5.50
C ILE A 341 5.62 -23.55 5.56
N ALA A 342 5.61 -24.87 5.83
CA ALA A 342 4.38 -25.62 5.99
C ALA A 342 3.54 -25.12 7.19
N PHE A 343 4.21 -24.73 8.29
CA PHE A 343 3.57 -24.12 9.45
C PHE A 343 2.99 -22.73 9.13
N GLU A 344 3.78 -21.82 8.53
CA GLU A 344 3.27 -20.49 8.23
C GLU A 344 2.13 -20.52 7.19
N LYS A 345 2.21 -21.45 6.21
CA LYS A 345 1.13 -21.66 5.24
C LYS A 345 -0.17 -22.14 5.89
N ASP A 346 -0.11 -22.90 6.98
CA ASP A 346 -1.30 -23.28 7.75
C ASP A 346 -1.85 -22.06 8.51
N LEU A 347 -0.99 -21.31 9.20
CA LEU A 347 -1.41 -20.10 9.94
C LEU A 347 -2.00 -19.02 9.00
N SER A 348 -1.49 -18.88 7.78
CA SER A 348 -1.99 -17.88 6.82
C SER A 348 -3.44 -18.09 6.42
N GLN A 349 -4.01 -19.28 6.64
CA GLN A 349 -5.43 -19.55 6.41
C GLN A 349 -6.35 -18.91 7.47
N TYR A 350 -5.79 -18.43 8.58
CA TYR A 350 -6.53 -17.81 9.68
C TYR A 350 -6.36 -16.29 9.74
N VAL A 351 -5.48 -15.73 8.89
CA VAL A 351 -5.28 -14.29 8.75
C VAL A 351 -6.52 -13.68 8.11
N MET A 352 -7.02 -12.60 8.70
CA MET A 352 -8.15 -11.85 8.18
C MET A 352 -7.76 -11.15 6.88
N SER A 353 -8.70 -11.01 5.95
CA SER A 353 -8.52 -10.04 4.86
C SER A 353 -8.45 -8.62 5.43
N ASN A 354 -7.93 -7.65 4.65
CA ASN A 354 -7.94 -6.23 5.04
C ASN A 354 -9.35 -5.76 5.42
N GLN A 355 -10.37 -6.23 4.68
CA GLN A 355 -11.76 -5.88 4.93
C GLN A 355 -12.32 -6.51 6.21
N GLU A 356 -11.93 -7.75 6.53
CA GLU A 356 -12.29 -8.35 7.81
C GLU A 356 -11.61 -7.62 8.98
N ALA A 357 -10.34 -7.22 8.82
CA ALA A 357 -9.56 -6.50 9.83
C ALA A 357 -10.05 -5.06 10.06
N SER A 358 -10.70 -4.43 9.08
CA SER A 358 -11.30 -3.09 9.19
C SER A 358 -12.57 -3.05 10.05
N ASN A 359 -13.11 -4.21 10.43
CA ASN A 359 -14.26 -4.31 11.32
C ASN A 359 -13.81 -4.42 12.78
N ILE A 360 -14.15 -3.40 13.60
CA ILE A 360 -13.79 -3.35 15.01
C ILE A 360 -14.28 -4.57 15.80
N ASP A 361 -15.43 -5.14 15.47
CA ASP A 361 -15.93 -6.31 16.18
C ASP A 361 -15.08 -7.57 15.92
N ASN A 362 -14.30 -7.60 14.82
CA ASN A 362 -13.37 -8.68 14.54
C ASN A 362 -12.02 -8.51 15.25
N ILE A 363 -11.58 -7.27 15.50
CA ILE A 363 -10.28 -6.96 16.12
C ILE A 363 -10.36 -6.57 17.60
N TYR A 364 -11.55 -6.31 18.14
CA TYR A 364 -11.75 -5.97 19.56
C TYR A 364 -12.20 -7.20 20.36
N ASN A 365 -11.24 -8.08 20.67
CA ASN A 365 -11.51 -9.29 21.45
C ASN A 365 -10.82 -9.19 22.82
N LEU A 366 -11.61 -9.15 23.88
CA LEU A 366 -11.09 -9.13 25.24
C LEU A 366 -10.99 -10.55 25.80
N TYR A 367 -9.79 -10.92 26.23
CA TYR A 367 -9.52 -12.14 26.99
C TYR A 367 -9.18 -11.76 28.42
N SER A 368 -9.61 -12.56 29.39
CA SER A 368 -9.00 -12.45 30.72
C SER A 368 -7.55 -12.90 30.66
N TYR A 369 -6.69 -12.31 31.50
CA TYR A 369 -5.29 -12.72 31.57
C TYR A 369 -5.14 -14.23 31.84
N SER A 370 -6.01 -14.80 32.68
CA SER A 370 -6.02 -16.26 32.92
C SER A 370 -6.38 -17.08 31.69
N GLU A 371 -7.30 -16.62 30.84
CA GLU A 371 -7.64 -17.35 29.60
C GLU A 371 -6.46 -17.38 28.63
N LEU A 372 -5.69 -16.28 28.54
CA LEU A 372 -4.46 -16.26 27.75
C LEU A 372 -3.40 -17.22 28.31
N CYS A 373 -3.19 -17.23 29.63
CA CYS A 373 -2.28 -18.18 30.27
C CYS A 373 -2.71 -19.64 30.05
N ASP A 374 -4.02 -19.92 30.08
CA ASP A 374 -4.56 -21.27 29.84
C ASP A 374 -4.37 -21.73 28.37
N LEU A 375 -4.36 -20.79 27.41
CA LEU A 375 -4.07 -21.08 26.00
C LEU A 375 -2.60 -21.37 25.73
N PHE A 376 -1.69 -20.77 26.50
CA PHE A 376 -0.25 -20.94 26.39
C PHE A 376 0.35 -21.47 27.70
N PRO A 377 -0.03 -22.68 28.16
CA PRO A 377 0.34 -23.18 29.49
C PRO A 377 1.83 -23.43 29.68
N ALA A 378 2.60 -23.40 28.58
CA ALA A 378 4.05 -23.57 28.57
C ALA A 378 4.82 -22.25 28.72
N PHE A 379 4.16 -21.09 28.61
CA PHE A 379 4.81 -19.78 28.67
C PHE A 379 4.49 -19.06 29.98
N ASP A 380 5.53 -18.57 30.66
CA ASP A 380 5.41 -17.79 31.88
C ASP A 380 5.22 -16.31 31.54
N PHE A 381 3.97 -15.92 31.25
CA PHE A 381 3.63 -14.55 30.88
C PHE A 381 3.91 -13.53 31.99
N ASP A 382 3.94 -13.93 33.26
CA ASP A 382 4.32 -13.02 34.35
C ASP A 382 5.79 -12.59 34.20
N LYS A 383 6.70 -13.54 33.92
CA LYS A 383 8.11 -13.23 33.66
C LYS A 383 8.31 -12.45 32.36
N LEU A 384 7.53 -12.74 31.32
CA LEU A 384 7.59 -12.00 30.07
C LEU A 384 7.17 -10.54 30.26
N LEU A 385 6.07 -10.29 30.97
CA LEU A 385 5.65 -8.94 31.32
C LEU A 385 6.70 -8.22 32.17
N GLU A 386 7.26 -8.89 33.19
CA GLU A 386 8.36 -8.32 33.98
C GLU A 386 9.57 -7.94 33.11
N ALA A 387 9.93 -8.78 32.13
CA ALA A 387 11.03 -8.51 31.20
C ALA A 387 10.76 -7.29 30.30
N LEU A 388 9.48 -7.00 30.01
CA LEU A 388 9.02 -5.84 29.24
C LEU A 388 8.78 -4.60 30.13
N GLY A 389 8.93 -4.71 31.46
CA GLY A 389 8.59 -3.63 32.40
C GLY A 389 7.08 -3.44 32.62
N LEU A 390 6.27 -4.40 32.18
CA LEU A 390 4.81 -4.41 32.27
C LEU A 390 4.33 -5.28 33.45
N HIS A 391 3.04 -5.20 33.75
CA HIS A 391 2.35 -6.06 34.70
C HIS A 391 1.01 -6.57 34.17
N PRO A 392 0.46 -7.68 34.71
CA PRO A 392 -0.83 -8.21 34.25
C PRO A 392 -1.99 -7.24 34.51
N GLU A 393 -2.98 -7.28 33.61
CA GLU A 393 -4.28 -6.60 33.73
C GLU A 393 -5.42 -7.62 33.71
N ASP A 394 -6.60 -7.25 34.22
CA ASP A 394 -7.75 -8.17 34.25
C ASP A 394 -8.19 -8.61 32.83
N ASN A 395 -8.12 -7.68 31.87
CA ASN A 395 -8.49 -7.92 30.47
C ASN A 395 -7.34 -7.54 29.56
N VAL A 396 -7.19 -8.30 28.48
CA VAL A 396 -6.16 -8.11 27.47
C VAL A 396 -6.82 -8.09 26.09
N LEU A 397 -6.46 -7.11 25.28
CA LEU A 397 -6.96 -6.94 23.91
C LEU A 397 -6.20 -7.87 22.96
N VAL A 398 -6.94 -8.65 22.17
CA VAL A 398 -6.41 -9.52 21.11
C VAL A 398 -7.05 -9.15 19.78
N THR A 399 -6.23 -8.76 18.80
CA THR A 399 -6.70 -8.33 17.47
C THR A 399 -6.79 -9.46 16.45
N THR A 400 -6.11 -10.59 16.69
CA THR A 400 -6.05 -11.73 15.76
C THR A 400 -6.37 -13.07 16.45
N PRO A 401 -7.55 -13.22 17.07
CA PRO A 401 -7.87 -14.36 17.93
C PRO A 401 -7.75 -15.73 17.21
N LYS A 402 -8.14 -15.82 15.93
CA LYS A 402 -8.04 -17.06 15.16
C LYS A 402 -6.60 -17.49 14.89
N VAL A 403 -5.72 -16.53 14.59
CA VAL A 403 -4.29 -16.79 14.39
C VAL A 403 -3.66 -17.20 15.72
N MET A 404 -4.03 -16.54 16.81
CA MET A 404 -3.62 -16.90 18.18
C MET A 404 -3.99 -18.34 18.54
N GLU A 405 -5.25 -18.73 18.35
CA GLU A 405 -5.71 -20.09 18.62
C GLU A 405 -5.00 -21.13 17.74
N ALA A 406 -4.80 -20.82 16.45
CA ALA A 406 -4.08 -21.70 15.53
C ALA A 406 -2.62 -21.88 15.98
N PHE A 407 -1.92 -20.80 16.29
CA PHE A 407 -0.54 -20.84 16.79
C PHE A 407 -0.43 -21.57 18.13
N ALA A 408 -1.35 -21.35 19.08
CA ALA A 408 -1.38 -22.05 20.36
C ALA A 408 -1.40 -23.58 20.18
N SER A 409 -2.06 -24.09 19.14
CA SER A 409 -2.07 -25.53 18.83
C SER A 409 -0.68 -26.07 18.45
N TYR A 410 0.22 -25.22 17.96
CA TYR A 410 1.60 -25.57 17.66
C TYR A 410 2.53 -25.54 18.87
N VAL A 411 2.14 -24.89 19.98
CA VAL A 411 2.95 -24.78 21.21
C VAL A 411 2.83 -26.07 22.04
N ASN A 412 3.55 -27.12 21.63
CA ASN A 412 3.59 -28.40 22.34
C ASN A 412 4.90 -29.16 22.05
N ASP A 413 5.24 -30.15 22.89
CA ASP A 413 6.51 -30.90 22.82
C ASP A 413 6.78 -31.56 21.46
N LYS A 414 5.74 -31.91 20.69
CA LYS A 414 5.93 -32.56 19.37
C LYS A 414 6.49 -31.60 18.32
N ASN A 415 6.33 -30.30 18.55
CA ASN A 415 6.74 -29.24 17.63
C ASN A 415 7.97 -28.48 18.17
N ILE A 416 8.66 -29.00 19.20
CA ILE A 416 9.79 -28.30 19.81
C ILE A 416 10.88 -27.93 18.79
N ASP A 417 11.16 -28.80 17.81
CA ASP A 417 12.12 -28.51 16.76
C ASP A 417 11.68 -27.33 15.86
N LEU A 418 10.40 -27.28 15.48
CA LEU A 418 9.82 -26.16 14.73
C LEU A 418 9.90 -24.86 15.55
N LEU A 419 9.55 -24.90 16.83
CA LEU A 419 9.62 -23.74 17.71
C LEU A 419 11.08 -23.24 17.88
N LYS A 420 12.05 -24.15 17.96
CA LYS A 420 13.48 -23.81 17.92
C LYS A 420 13.86 -23.11 16.63
N THR A 421 13.39 -23.61 15.47
CA THR A 421 13.62 -22.96 14.17
C THR A 421 13.03 -21.55 14.14
N ILE A 422 11.78 -21.37 14.60
CA ILE A 422 11.13 -20.05 14.68
C ILE A 422 11.97 -19.10 15.55
N LEU A 423 12.40 -19.54 16.74
CA LEU A 423 13.23 -18.71 17.63
C LEU A 423 14.60 -18.38 17.04
N LYS A 424 15.23 -19.32 16.31
CA LYS A 424 16.48 -19.04 15.56
C LYS A 424 16.28 -17.96 14.52
N ILE A 425 15.25 -18.08 13.67
CA ILE A 425 14.93 -17.09 12.64
C ILE A 425 14.70 -15.72 13.28
N SER A 426 13.94 -15.65 14.38
CA SER A 426 13.74 -14.39 15.11
C SER A 426 15.03 -13.78 15.65
N VAL A 427 15.92 -14.58 16.25
CA VAL A 427 17.23 -14.08 16.73
C VAL A 427 18.09 -13.60 15.56
N LEU A 428 18.11 -14.36 14.46
CA LEU A 428 18.90 -14.06 13.26
C LEU A 428 18.36 -12.85 12.47
N SER A 429 17.14 -12.40 12.72
CA SER A 429 16.62 -11.14 12.17
C SER A 429 17.46 -9.93 12.59
N LEU A 430 18.16 -10.01 13.73
CA LEU A 430 19.13 -9.01 14.18
C LEU A 430 20.46 -9.05 13.40
N GLY A 431 20.70 -10.08 12.59
CA GLY A 431 21.93 -10.28 11.84
C GLY A 431 22.22 -9.16 10.84
N SER A 432 21.18 -8.51 10.29
CA SER A 432 21.31 -7.35 9.40
C SER A 432 21.91 -6.12 10.09
N GLN A 433 21.97 -6.10 11.42
CA GLN A 433 22.62 -5.04 12.21
C GLN A 433 24.10 -5.37 12.55
N LEU A 434 24.58 -6.55 12.13
CA LEU A 434 25.87 -7.12 12.53
C LEU A 434 26.75 -7.53 11.34
N ASP A 435 26.13 -8.07 10.29
CA ASP A 435 26.85 -8.63 9.14
C ASP A 435 26.07 -8.37 7.84
N LYS A 436 26.73 -7.69 6.90
CA LYS A 436 26.16 -7.32 5.61
C LYS A 436 25.62 -8.52 4.83
N ARG A 437 26.12 -9.73 5.05
CA ARG A 437 25.62 -10.94 4.35
C ARG A 437 24.13 -11.22 4.63
N PHE A 438 23.59 -10.78 5.75
CA PHE A 438 22.15 -10.87 6.03
C PHE A 438 21.34 -9.83 5.23
N ILE A 439 21.91 -8.64 5.00
CA ILE A 439 21.33 -7.61 4.14
C ILE A 439 21.33 -8.11 2.68
N ASP A 440 22.46 -8.66 2.23
CA ASP A 440 22.61 -9.20 0.88
C ASP A 440 21.61 -10.33 0.63
N ALA A 441 21.41 -11.24 1.59
CA ALA A 441 20.42 -12.29 1.49
C ALA A 441 18.98 -11.75 1.34
N ALA A 442 18.64 -10.68 2.06
CA ALA A 442 17.33 -10.03 1.95
C ALA A 442 17.16 -9.35 0.59
N ASN A 443 18.19 -8.62 0.12
CA ASN A 443 18.19 -7.98 -1.19
C ASN A 443 18.08 -8.98 -2.35
N ASP A 444 18.72 -10.14 -2.25
CA ASP A 444 18.62 -11.22 -3.25
C ASP A 444 17.16 -11.70 -3.34
N PHE A 445 16.51 -11.95 -2.20
CA PHE A 445 15.11 -12.35 -2.14
C PHE A 445 14.17 -11.27 -2.69
N GLU A 446 14.33 -10.02 -2.27
CA GLU A 446 13.51 -8.92 -2.74
C GLU A 446 13.71 -8.67 -4.24
N SER A 447 14.94 -8.85 -4.74
CA SER A 447 15.23 -8.69 -6.17
C SER A 447 14.54 -9.75 -7.01
N ASP A 448 14.51 -11.00 -6.55
CA ASP A 448 13.74 -12.07 -7.18
C ASP A 448 12.24 -11.80 -7.10
N TYR A 449 11.75 -11.33 -5.95
CA TYR A 449 10.32 -11.06 -5.72
C TYR A 449 9.80 -9.94 -6.63
N PHE A 450 10.54 -8.85 -6.79
CA PHE A 450 10.14 -7.71 -7.63
C PHE A 450 10.64 -7.81 -9.08
N GLY A 451 11.50 -8.78 -9.39
CA GLY A 451 12.09 -8.96 -10.72
C GLY A 451 13.09 -7.87 -11.11
N MET A 452 13.71 -7.19 -10.14
CA MET A 452 14.69 -6.14 -10.38
C MET A 452 15.69 -5.99 -9.23
N ASP A 453 16.87 -5.43 -9.49
CA ASP A 453 17.89 -5.18 -8.45
C ASP A 453 17.44 -4.07 -7.48
N VAL A 454 17.19 -4.44 -6.23
CA VAL A 454 16.82 -3.53 -5.12
C VAL A 454 18.03 -3.06 -4.31
N THR A 455 19.26 -3.38 -4.72
CA THR A 455 20.46 -3.02 -3.97
C THR A 455 20.74 -1.52 -4.02
N SER A 456 20.72 -0.88 -2.84
CA SER A 456 21.10 0.53 -2.68
C SER A 456 22.58 0.71 -2.29
N PRO A 457 23.21 1.84 -2.67
CA PRO A 457 24.50 2.28 -2.13
C PRO A 457 24.53 2.37 -0.60
N ALA A 458 25.71 2.16 0.00
CA ALA A 458 25.87 2.17 1.46
C ALA A 458 25.52 3.54 2.09
N GLU A 459 25.79 4.63 1.38
CA GLU A 459 25.41 5.99 1.78
C GLU A 459 23.89 6.17 1.87
N ASP A 460 23.14 5.57 0.94
CA ASP A 460 21.68 5.69 0.87
C ASP A 460 21.02 4.82 1.95
N ILE A 461 21.58 3.64 2.22
CA ILE A 461 21.18 2.79 3.37
C ILE A 461 21.42 3.55 4.68
N ALA A 462 22.59 4.17 4.83
CA ALA A 462 22.93 4.95 6.02
C ALA A 462 22.02 6.17 6.19
N LEU A 463 21.73 6.89 5.10
CA LEU A 463 20.80 8.03 5.09
C LEU A 463 19.40 7.59 5.52
N THR A 464 18.84 6.57 4.86
CA THR A 464 17.48 6.07 5.11
C THR A 464 17.33 5.53 6.54
N THR A 465 18.33 4.77 7.01
CA THR A 465 18.32 4.24 8.38
C THR A 465 18.40 5.37 9.40
N THR A 466 19.27 6.36 9.17
CA THR A 466 19.45 7.51 10.07
C THR A 466 18.21 8.40 10.09
N LYS A 467 17.63 8.73 8.94
CA LYS A 467 16.43 9.57 8.85
C LYS A 467 15.27 8.92 9.61
N ASN A 468 15.00 7.64 9.37
CA ASN A 468 13.89 6.94 10.02
C ASN A 468 14.10 6.73 11.52
N THR A 469 15.34 6.51 11.98
CA THR A 469 15.64 6.17 13.38
C THR A 469 15.81 7.39 14.27
N LEU A 470 16.44 8.44 13.76
CA LEU A 470 16.78 9.68 14.50
C LEU A 470 15.96 10.86 13.99
N SER A 471 14.70 10.59 13.66
CA SER A 471 13.82 11.52 12.94
C SER A 471 13.54 12.79 13.72
N SER A 472 13.36 12.74 15.04
CA SER A 472 13.11 13.91 15.89
C SER A 472 14.30 14.89 15.86
N TYR A 473 15.54 14.40 15.94
CA TYR A 473 16.73 15.25 15.81
C TYR A 473 16.87 15.91 14.43
N LEU A 474 16.54 15.18 13.36
CA LEU A 474 16.63 15.69 11.99
C LEU A 474 15.47 16.61 11.62
N SER A 475 14.30 16.37 12.18
CA SER A 475 13.07 17.12 11.89
C SER A 475 13.21 18.59 12.26
N GLU A 476 13.77 18.90 13.44
CA GLU A 476 13.96 20.28 13.88
C GLU A 476 14.87 21.07 12.90
N GLU A 477 15.94 20.45 12.43
CA GLU A 477 16.88 21.05 11.49
C GLU A 477 16.31 21.20 10.08
N TYR A 478 15.53 20.21 9.63
CA TYR A 478 14.80 20.30 8.36
C TYR A 478 13.84 21.50 8.34
N ILE A 479 13.03 21.66 9.39
CA ILE A 479 12.06 22.77 9.48
C ILE A 479 12.76 24.13 9.44
N LYS A 480 13.85 24.30 10.20
CA LYS A 480 14.63 25.56 10.21
C LYS A 480 15.15 25.97 8.83
N ARG A 481 15.42 25.01 7.96
CA ARG A 481 16.01 25.25 6.63
C ARG A 481 14.97 25.37 5.52
N ASN A 482 13.86 24.63 5.61
CA ASN A 482 13.03 24.33 4.46
C ASN A 482 11.54 24.65 4.62
N PHE A 483 11.09 25.09 5.79
CA PHE A 483 9.67 25.38 6.02
C PHE A 483 9.45 26.75 6.64
N SER A 484 8.35 27.41 6.28
CA SER A 484 8.06 28.79 6.69
C SER A 484 6.74 28.90 7.46
N ASP A 485 6.68 29.83 8.42
CA ASP A 485 5.45 30.17 9.14
C ASP A 485 4.33 30.65 8.20
N GLU A 486 4.68 31.24 7.05
CA GLU A 486 3.73 31.69 6.03
C GLU A 486 3.07 30.50 5.35
N THR A 487 3.85 29.49 4.95
CA THR A 487 3.33 28.23 4.39
C THR A 487 2.43 27.51 5.40
N LYS A 488 2.86 27.40 6.67
CA LYS A 488 2.06 26.78 7.73
C LYS A 488 0.69 27.46 7.83
N LYS A 489 0.69 28.79 7.91
CA LYS A 489 -0.53 29.58 8.07
C LYS A 489 -1.44 29.52 6.85
N ASP A 490 -0.90 29.51 5.63
CA ASP A 490 -1.71 29.41 4.42
C ASP A 490 -2.44 28.07 4.36
N VAL A 491 -1.71 26.98 4.61
CA VAL A 491 -2.28 25.62 4.65
C VAL A 491 -3.30 25.48 5.80
N GLU A 492 -3.04 26.02 6.99
CA GLU A 492 -4.03 26.06 8.08
C GLU A 492 -5.32 26.80 7.67
N ASN A 493 -5.22 27.92 6.95
CA ASN A 493 -6.41 28.62 6.46
C ASN A 493 -7.18 27.78 5.44
N MET A 494 -6.46 27.11 4.54
CA MET A 494 -7.03 26.22 3.54
C MET A 494 -7.77 25.05 4.20
N VAL A 495 -7.16 24.38 5.18
CA VAL A 495 -7.78 23.29 5.95
C VAL A 495 -9.06 23.75 6.63
N ASN A 496 -9.04 24.90 7.30
CA ASN A 496 -10.25 25.44 7.95
C ASN A 496 -11.36 25.77 6.95
N GLU A 497 -11.02 26.30 5.76
CA GLU A 497 -12.00 26.51 4.70
C GLU A 497 -12.61 25.18 4.22
N PHE A 498 -11.80 24.13 4.04
CA PHE A 498 -12.28 22.82 3.64
C PHE A 498 -13.18 22.16 4.69
N ILE A 499 -12.86 22.30 5.97
CA ILE A 499 -13.73 21.86 7.08
C ILE A 499 -15.10 22.57 6.99
N ASP A 500 -15.12 23.88 6.77
CA ASP A 500 -16.35 24.64 6.63
C ASP A 500 -17.16 24.21 5.38
N ILE A 501 -16.51 23.95 4.26
CA ILE A 501 -17.17 23.45 3.05
C ILE A 501 -17.78 22.08 3.33
N PHE A 502 -17.00 21.13 3.85
CA PHE A 502 -17.45 19.77 4.09
C PHE A 502 -18.59 19.71 5.13
N ARG A 503 -18.53 20.55 6.18
CA ARG A 503 -19.63 20.75 7.12
C ARG A 503 -20.92 21.18 6.41
N ASN A 504 -20.82 22.13 5.47
CA ASN A 504 -21.97 22.57 4.68
C ASN A 504 -22.47 21.47 3.74
N ARG A 505 -21.59 20.63 3.17
CA ARG A 505 -21.99 19.47 2.37
C ARG A 505 -22.82 18.49 3.20
N ILE A 506 -22.31 18.08 4.37
CA ILE A 506 -23.02 17.20 5.32
C ILE A 506 -24.43 17.75 5.62
N ALA A 507 -24.54 19.04 5.93
CA ALA A 507 -25.83 19.67 6.26
C ALA A 507 -26.85 19.58 5.10
N ASN A 508 -26.37 19.62 3.85
CA ASN A 508 -27.20 19.62 2.64
C ASN A 508 -27.43 18.23 2.04
N LEU A 509 -26.83 17.16 2.59
CA LEU A 509 -27.07 15.79 2.13
C LEU A 509 -28.56 15.44 2.14
N THR A 510 -29.04 14.84 1.07
CA THR A 510 -30.47 14.50 0.91
C THR A 510 -30.80 13.07 1.30
N TRP A 511 -29.78 12.21 1.42
CA TRP A 511 -29.91 10.79 1.73
C TRP A 511 -29.75 10.47 3.22
N MET A 512 -29.24 11.42 4.02
CA MET A 512 -28.97 11.26 5.46
C MET A 512 -29.94 12.07 6.32
N GLY A 513 -30.52 11.45 7.35
CA GLY A 513 -31.42 12.08 8.30
C GLY A 513 -30.75 13.08 9.25
N GLU A 514 -31.55 14.01 9.80
CA GLU A 514 -31.05 15.11 10.66
C GLU A 514 -30.30 14.61 11.91
N ALA A 515 -30.71 13.49 12.51
CA ALA A 515 -30.05 12.95 13.70
C ALA A 515 -28.61 12.50 13.42
N THR A 516 -28.40 11.84 12.28
CA THR A 516 -27.08 11.38 11.84
C THR A 516 -26.22 12.56 11.35
N LYS A 517 -26.82 13.53 10.64
CA LYS A 517 -26.15 14.81 10.31
C LYS A 517 -25.64 15.54 11.53
N GLU A 518 -26.43 15.65 12.61
CA GLU A 518 -25.96 16.29 13.84
C GLU A 518 -24.76 15.56 14.46
N LYS A 519 -24.66 14.22 14.33
CA LYS A 519 -23.48 13.45 14.78
C LYS A 519 -22.28 13.69 13.87
N ALA A 520 -22.46 13.64 12.55
CA ALA A 520 -21.39 13.92 11.59
C ALA A 520 -20.84 15.35 11.75
N ILE A 521 -21.71 16.34 11.97
CA ILE A 521 -21.31 17.73 12.25
C ILE A 521 -20.55 17.84 13.59
N ARG A 522 -20.94 17.12 14.64
CA ARG A 522 -20.14 17.11 15.88
C ARG A 522 -18.75 16.52 15.66
N LYS A 523 -18.65 15.47 14.83
CA LYS A 523 -17.38 14.83 14.51
C LYS A 523 -16.45 15.78 13.76
N ILE A 524 -16.95 16.47 12.73
CA ILE A 524 -16.12 17.45 12.01
C ILE A 524 -15.77 18.67 12.89
N ASP A 525 -16.69 19.11 13.76
CA ASP A 525 -16.44 20.22 14.69
C ASP A 525 -15.39 19.88 15.77
N ALA A 526 -15.19 18.59 16.05
CA ALA A 526 -14.21 18.09 17.03
C ALA A 526 -12.87 17.68 16.40
N MET A 527 -12.72 17.80 15.08
CA MET A 527 -11.53 17.36 14.35
C MET A 527 -10.29 18.19 14.74
N SER A 528 -9.20 17.49 15.07
CA SER A 528 -7.89 18.11 15.29
C SER A 528 -7.17 18.35 13.96
N VAL A 529 -6.42 19.44 13.85
CA VAL A 529 -5.66 19.82 12.64
C VAL A 529 -4.18 19.98 12.99
N ASN A 530 -3.32 19.19 12.35
CA ASN A 530 -1.87 19.22 12.54
C ASN A 530 -1.19 19.56 11.21
N VAL A 531 -0.46 20.69 11.15
CA VAL A 531 0.18 21.20 9.92
C VAL A 531 1.67 21.49 10.15
N GLY A 532 2.51 20.93 9.29
CA GLY A 532 3.94 21.16 9.20
C GLY A 532 4.76 20.34 10.19
N TYR A 533 4.66 20.68 11.47
CA TYR A 533 5.55 20.18 12.52
C TYR A 533 4.91 20.31 13.92
N PRO A 534 5.35 19.51 14.92
CA PRO A 534 4.86 19.61 16.29
C PRO A 534 5.29 20.91 16.97
N GLU A 535 4.60 21.28 18.04
CA GLU A 535 5.02 22.42 18.88
C GLU A 535 6.29 22.11 19.71
N SER A 536 6.63 20.82 19.90
CA SER A 536 7.83 20.33 20.59
C SER A 536 8.41 19.11 19.87
N PHE A 537 9.73 18.93 19.92
CA PHE A 537 10.46 17.79 19.32
C PHE A 537 11.00 16.81 20.38
N GLU A 538 10.52 16.88 21.63
CA GLU A 538 10.90 15.93 22.69
C GLU A 538 10.45 14.51 22.32
N ASP A 539 11.31 13.52 22.55
CA ASP A 539 11.11 12.16 22.06
C ASP A 539 11.79 11.13 22.98
N TYR A 540 11.35 9.86 22.94
CA TYR A 540 11.91 8.76 23.73
C TYR A 540 13.39 8.50 23.41
N ILE A 541 13.88 9.02 22.29
CA ILE A 541 15.29 8.87 21.90
C ILE A 541 16.24 9.77 22.69
N ASP A 542 15.74 10.73 23.48
CA ASP A 542 16.58 11.67 24.25
C ASP A 542 17.46 10.99 25.34
N ASP A 543 17.09 9.78 25.76
CA ASP A 543 17.80 9.00 26.79
C ASP A 543 18.59 7.79 26.23
N ILE A 544 18.83 7.73 24.90
CA ILE A 544 19.56 6.60 24.29
C ILE A 544 21.08 6.71 24.49
N THR A 545 21.73 5.55 24.44
CA THR A 545 23.19 5.47 24.28
C THR A 545 23.54 5.20 22.82
N VAL A 546 24.22 6.15 22.19
CA VAL A 546 24.86 5.97 20.88
C VAL A 546 26.30 5.53 21.08
N TYR A 547 26.69 4.47 20.38
CA TYR A 547 28.03 3.90 20.43
C TYR A 547 28.89 4.51 19.34
N SER A 548 30.16 4.79 19.65
CA SER A 548 31.08 5.37 18.67
C SER A 548 31.30 4.39 17.52
N PRO A 549 31.40 4.83 16.25
CA PRO A 549 31.57 3.95 15.09
C PRO A 549 32.86 3.11 15.11
N ASN A 550 33.80 3.41 16.00
CA ASN A 550 35.03 2.63 16.22
C ASN A 550 34.84 1.49 17.25
N GLU A 551 33.71 1.45 17.95
CA GLU A 551 33.39 0.39 18.90
C GLU A 551 32.82 -0.83 18.18
N LYS A 552 33.04 -2.02 18.76
CA LYS A 552 32.52 -3.26 18.19
C LYS A 552 30.99 -3.25 18.22
N TYR A 553 30.40 -3.59 17.07
CA TYR A 553 28.94 -3.72 16.92
C TYR A 553 28.19 -2.42 17.26
N ALA A 554 28.78 -1.25 16.95
CA ALA A 554 28.23 0.06 17.31
C ALA A 554 26.78 0.26 16.84
N TYR A 555 26.48 -0.11 15.59
CA TYR A 555 25.12 -0.02 15.04
C TYR A 555 24.14 -0.91 15.82
N PHE A 556 24.44 -2.21 15.96
CA PHE A 556 23.62 -3.15 16.73
C PHE A 556 23.37 -2.71 18.18
N ASN A 557 24.41 -2.23 18.87
CA ASN A 557 24.30 -1.79 20.27
C ASN A 557 23.46 -0.51 20.39
N THR A 558 23.63 0.44 19.47
CA THR A 558 22.82 1.66 19.43
C THR A 558 21.35 1.33 19.17
N MET A 559 21.06 0.48 18.17
CA MET A 559 19.70 0.00 17.89
C MET A 559 19.09 -0.74 19.09
N ASN A 560 19.89 -1.49 19.85
CA ASN A 560 19.41 -2.11 21.09
C ASN A 560 19.06 -1.08 22.17
N SER A 561 19.86 -0.01 22.30
CA SER A 561 19.54 1.08 23.22
C SER A 561 18.25 1.79 22.85
N ILE A 562 18.04 2.05 21.55
CA ILE A 562 16.82 2.67 21.03
C ILE A 562 15.60 1.79 21.31
N ARG A 563 15.65 0.48 20.99
CA ARG A 563 14.57 -0.47 21.31
C ARG A 563 14.21 -0.48 22.79
N LYS A 564 15.21 -0.45 23.67
CA LYS A 564 15.00 -0.42 25.13
C LYS A 564 14.32 0.87 25.59
N SER A 565 14.72 2.01 25.02
CA SER A 565 14.10 3.30 25.36
C SER A 565 12.63 3.34 24.91
N ALA A 566 12.35 2.94 23.67
CA ALA A 566 10.98 2.88 23.13
C ALA A 566 10.06 1.99 23.96
N TYR A 567 10.51 0.79 24.34
CA TYR A 567 9.71 -0.11 25.17
C TYR A 567 9.52 0.41 26.61
N ALA A 568 10.53 1.10 27.18
CA ALA A 568 10.41 1.68 28.51
C ALA A 568 9.36 2.81 28.55
N ASP A 569 9.33 3.65 27.50
CA ASP A 569 8.33 4.71 27.33
C ASP A 569 6.91 4.13 27.23
N ILE A 570 6.72 3.12 26.36
CA ILE A 570 5.44 2.40 26.24
C ILE A 570 5.03 1.78 27.58
N ALA A 571 5.95 1.13 28.29
CA ALA A 571 5.65 0.49 29.58
C ALA A 571 5.26 1.50 30.67
N GLU A 572 5.84 2.70 30.65
CA GLU A 572 5.50 3.77 31.57
C GLU A 572 4.05 4.28 31.38
N SER A 573 3.46 4.08 30.19
CA SER A 573 2.05 4.42 29.93
C SER A 573 1.05 3.47 30.61
N GLN A 574 1.48 2.30 31.11
CA GLN A 574 0.59 1.33 31.73
C GLN A 574 -0.07 1.88 33.00
N GLY A 575 -1.41 1.78 33.07
CA GLY A 575 -2.19 2.30 34.20
C GLY A 575 -2.30 3.83 34.27
N LYS A 576 -1.74 4.55 33.29
CA LYS A 576 -1.99 5.98 33.08
C LYS A 576 -3.19 6.17 32.13
N PRO A 577 -3.86 7.33 32.16
CA PRO A 577 -4.80 7.69 31.10
C PRO A 577 -4.10 7.65 29.74
N ALA A 578 -4.83 7.23 28.70
CA ALA A 578 -4.31 7.33 27.34
C ALA A 578 -4.11 8.81 27.00
N GLU A 579 -2.95 9.11 26.44
CA GLU A 579 -2.70 10.40 25.80
C GLU A 579 -3.27 10.35 24.38
N LYS A 580 -3.68 11.51 23.87
CA LYS A 580 -4.09 11.60 22.47
C LYS A 580 -2.90 11.19 21.62
N ALA A 581 -3.14 10.32 20.64
CA ALA A 581 -2.09 9.84 19.76
C ALA A 581 -1.44 11.04 19.07
N ASP A 582 -0.13 11.22 19.26
CA ASP A 582 0.62 12.26 18.60
C ASP A 582 1.13 11.74 17.26
N TYR A 583 0.59 12.25 16.15
CA TYR A 583 1.01 11.88 14.80
C TYR A 583 2.51 12.09 14.58
N TRP A 584 3.09 13.12 15.22
CA TRP A 584 4.50 13.47 15.06
C TRP A 584 5.45 12.46 15.72
N SER A 585 4.95 11.64 16.65
CA SER A 585 5.73 10.56 17.28
C SER A 585 6.00 9.37 16.37
N VAL A 586 5.21 9.22 15.30
CA VAL A 586 5.27 8.09 14.37
C VAL A 586 5.61 8.49 12.93
N VAL A 587 5.48 9.78 12.59
CA VAL A 587 5.76 10.30 11.25
C VAL A 587 6.74 11.49 11.31
N PRO A 588 7.94 11.36 10.71
CA PRO A 588 8.87 12.48 10.57
C PRO A 588 8.27 13.67 9.81
N VAL A 589 8.69 14.90 10.15
CA VAL A 589 8.11 16.11 9.54
C VAL A 589 8.42 16.28 8.05
N TYR A 590 9.48 15.64 7.56
CA TYR A 590 9.89 15.65 6.15
C TYR A 590 9.26 14.50 5.34
N THR A 591 8.39 13.68 5.94
CA THR A 591 7.64 12.66 5.22
C THR A 591 6.76 13.30 4.14
N VAL A 592 6.78 12.71 2.95
CA VAL A 592 5.89 13.09 1.85
C VAL A 592 4.63 12.26 1.93
N ASN A 593 3.73 12.62 2.85
CA ASN A 593 2.42 12.00 2.98
C ASN A 593 1.44 12.94 3.68
N ALA A 594 0.18 12.54 3.78
CA ALA A 594 -0.83 13.09 4.68
C ALA A 594 -1.58 11.93 5.35
N GLY A 595 -2.35 12.20 6.40
CA GLY A 595 -3.12 11.12 7.02
C GLY A 595 -4.19 11.56 8.02
N TYR A 596 -5.30 10.81 8.02
CA TYR A 596 -6.33 10.83 9.05
C TYR A 596 -6.11 9.73 10.10
N MET A 597 -6.09 10.10 11.38
CA MET A 597 -6.06 9.14 12.48
C MET A 597 -7.45 8.98 13.10
N GLN A 598 -8.11 7.84 12.89
CA GLN A 598 -9.48 7.61 13.38
C GLN A 598 -9.57 7.66 14.91
N THR A 599 -8.53 7.21 15.62
CA THR A 599 -8.49 7.11 17.10
C THR A 599 -8.30 8.45 17.81
N ASP A 600 -7.82 9.48 17.10
CA ASP A 600 -7.69 10.86 17.62
C ASP A 600 -8.65 11.84 16.92
N ASN A 601 -9.30 11.42 15.84
CA ASN A 601 -10.06 12.27 14.94
C ASN A 601 -9.23 13.48 14.47
N SER A 602 -8.02 13.21 13.96
CA SER A 602 -7.07 14.24 13.52
C SER A 602 -6.68 14.06 12.05
N ILE A 603 -6.49 15.20 11.36
CA ILE A 603 -5.89 15.27 10.02
C ILE A 603 -4.50 15.88 10.11
N ASN A 604 -3.54 15.28 9.40
CA ASN A 604 -2.12 15.51 9.63
C ASN A 604 -1.38 15.75 8.31
N PHE A 605 -0.64 16.86 8.23
CA PHE A 605 0.07 17.29 7.03
C PHE A 605 1.53 17.66 7.35
N PRO A 606 2.48 16.71 7.31
CA PRO A 606 3.91 16.97 7.44
C PRO A 606 4.41 18.10 6.53
N ALA A 607 5.43 18.84 6.98
CA ALA A 607 6.08 19.87 6.16
C ALA A 607 6.66 19.30 4.85
N GLY A 608 7.06 18.03 4.84
CA GLY A 608 7.64 17.33 3.70
C GLY A 608 6.74 17.30 2.46
N ILE A 609 5.42 17.18 2.63
CA ILE A 609 4.46 17.20 1.50
C ILE A 609 4.09 18.62 1.05
N LEU A 610 4.32 19.65 1.87
CA LEU A 610 3.85 21.02 1.63
C LEU A 610 4.79 21.82 0.71
N GLN A 611 5.06 21.23 -0.47
CA GLN A 611 5.89 21.78 -1.54
C GLN A 611 5.41 21.25 -2.90
N GLU A 612 5.91 21.82 -4.00
CA GLU A 612 5.52 21.40 -5.34
C GLU A 612 5.80 19.90 -5.56
N PRO A 613 4.99 19.15 -6.31
CA PRO A 613 3.78 19.59 -7.01
C PRO A 613 2.51 19.56 -6.15
N PHE A 614 2.60 19.25 -4.86
CA PHE A 614 1.45 19.22 -3.97
C PHE A 614 1.01 20.64 -3.59
N TYR A 615 1.92 21.48 -3.11
CA TYR A 615 1.63 22.85 -2.72
C TYR A 615 2.57 23.85 -3.44
N TYR A 616 1.96 24.84 -4.07
CA TYR A 616 2.62 25.91 -4.79
C TYR A 616 2.47 27.22 -3.99
N SER A 617 3.55 27.69 -3.36
CA SER A 617 3.52 28.91 -2.54
C SER A 617 3.13 30.17 -3.34
N ASP A 618 3.56 30.23 -4.60
CA ASP A 618 3.26 31.34 -5.53
C ASP A 618 2.32 30.90 -6.68
N GLY A 619 1.67 29.73 -6.54
CA GLY A 619 0.78 29.15 -7.54
C GLY A 619 -0.57 29.85 -7.63
N LYS A 620 -1.31 29.56 -8.70
CA LYS A 620 -2.71 29.98 -8.78
C LYS A 620 -3.56 29.18 -7.79
N PRO A 621 -4.66 29.76 -7.26
CA PRO A 621 -5.58 29.02 -6.38
C PRO A 621 -6.06 27.70 -6.98
N GLU A 622 -6.36 27.67 -8.29
CA GLU A 622 -6.81 26.47 -8.99
C GLU A 622 -5.78 25.33 -8.97
N GLU A 623 -4.48 25.66 -9.00
CA GLU A 623 -3.41 24.66 -8.91
C GLU A 623 -3.42 24.02 -7.54
N ASN A 624 -3.36 24.84 -6.48
CA ASN A 624 -3.38 24.36 -5.10
C ASN A 624 -4.67 23.61 -4.76
N LEU A 625 -5.83 24.07 -5.24
CA LEU A 625 -7.10 23.37 -5.01
C LEU A 625 -7.13 22.01 -5.71
N GLY A 626 -6.57 21.90 -6.92
CA GLY A 626 -6.46 20.65 -7.67
C GLY A 626 -5.39 19.71 -7.13
N SER A 627 -4.40 20.25 -6.41
CA SER A 627 -3.33 19.49 -5.77
C SER A 627 -3.56 19.30 -4.27
N ILE A 628 -2.88 20.03 -3.38
CA ILE A 628 -2.96 19.86 -1.92
C ILE A 628 -4.39 20.04 -1.38
N GLY A 629 -5.24 20.82 -2.04
CA GLY A 629 -6.64 20.99 -1.66
C GLY A 629 -7.43 19.69 -1.77
N THR A 630 -7.21 18.91 -2.83
CA THR A 630 -7.81 17.56 -2.94
C THR A 630 -7.28 16.61 -1.88
N VAL A 631 -5.99 16.70 -1.52
CA VAL A 631 -5.38 15.89 -0.44
C VAL A 631 -5.96 16.26 0.93
N ILE A 632 -6.05 17.56 1.25
CA ILE A 632 -6.65 18.04 2.51
C ILE A 632 -8.08 17.55 2.66
N ALA A 633 -8.88 17.69 1.59
CA ALA A 633 -10.26 17.28 1.62
C ALA A 633 -10.43 15.75 1.61
N HIS A 634 -9.50 15.01 1.02
CA HIS A 634 -9.41 13.55 1.12
C HIS A 634 -9.23 13.13 2.58
N GLU A 635 -8.29 13.72 3.32
CA GLU A 635 -8.09 13.43 4.75
C GLU A 635 -9.33 13.76 5.62
N ILE A 636 -10.04 14.86 5.30
CA ILE A 636 -11.30 15.18 5.98
C ILE A 636 -12.36 14.10 5.70
N THR A 637 -12.40 13.58 4.48
CA THR A 637 -13.36 12.56 4.06
C THR A 637 -13.12 11.22 4.74
N HIS A 638 -11.88 10.86 5.08
CA HIS A 638 -11.57 9.66 5.85
C HIS A 638 -12.27 9.61 7.22
N ALA A 639 -12.65 10.75 7.80
CA ALA A 639 -13.49 10.77 9.00
C ALA A 639 -14.87 10.13 8.78
N PHE A 640 -15.28 9.98 7.53
CA PHE A 640 -16.60 9.51 7.12
C PHE A 640 -16.54 8.38 6.08
N ASP A 641 -15.38 7.86 5.71
CA ASP A 641 -15.31 6.67 4.87
C ASP A 641 -15.88 5.41 5.57
N ASN A 642 -15.84 4.24 4.92
CA ASN A 642 -16.38 3.00 5.48
C ASN A 642 -15.70 2.53 6.79
N ASN A 643 -14.55 3.11 7.16
CA ASN A 643 -13.82 2.83 8.37
C ASN A 643 -13.96 3.95 9.40
N GLY A 644 -13.68 5.19 9.04
CA GLY A 644 -13.85 6.36 9.91
C GLY A 644 -15.28 6.56 10.36
N ALA A 645 -16.28 6.22 9.54
CA ALA A 645 -17.69 6.25 9.92
C ALA A 645 -18.04 5.38 11.16
N LYS A 646 -17.17 4.45 11.54
CA LYS A 646 -17.33 3.58 12.73
C LYS A 646 -16.83 4.23 14.03
N PHE A 647 -16.21 5.42 13.94
CA PHE A 647 -15.66 6.15 15.08
C PHE A 647 -16.42 7.46 15.34
N ASP A 648 -16.63 7.79 16.61
CA ASP A 648 -17.31 9.02 17.05
C ASP A 648 -16.42 10.26 17.01
N GLU A 649 -16.94 11.39 17.50
CA GLU A 649 -16.23 12.68 17.55
C GLU A 649 -14.95 12.68 18.40
N PHE A 650 -14.78 11.69 19.27
CA PHE A 650 -13.62 11.57 20.14
C PHE A 650 -12.63 10.52 19.65
N GLY A 651 -12.97 9.70 18.66
CA GLY A 651 -12.15 8.59 18.19
C GLY A 651 -12.45 7.26 18.89
N ASN A 652 -13.62 7.11 19.52
CA ASN A 652 -14.07 5.82 20.03
C ASN A 652 -14.85 5.06 18.96
N ALA A 653 -14.61 3.76 18.84
CA ALA A 653 -15.42 2.88 18.01
C ALA A 653 -16.85 2.81 18.58
N ALA A 654 -17.79 3.44 17.89
CA ALA A 654 -19.16 3.60 18.34
C ALA A 654 -20.12 3.76 17.15
N ASN A 655 -21.26 3.09 17.22
CA ASN A 655 -22.33 3.31 16.24
C ASN A 655 -23.12 4.59 16.59
N TRP A 656 -22.91 5.64 15.80
CA TRP A 656 -23.64 6.91 15.89
C TRP A 656 -24.68 7.10 14.77
N TRP A 657 -24.86 6.09 13.92
CA TRP A 657 -25.81 6.09 12.82
C TRP A 657 -27.20 5.63 13.25
N THR A 658 -28.23 6.08 12.53
CA THR A 658 -29.49 5.33 12.50
C THR A 658 -29.36 4.12 11.59
N GLU A 659 -30.18 3.09 11.80
CA GLU A 659 -30.19 1.88 10.95
C GLU A 659 -30.52 2.21 9.48
N GLU A 660 -31.42 3.16 9.26
CA GLU A 660 -31.83 3.59 7.90
C GLU A 660 -30.69 4.32 7.18
N ASP A 661 -30.05 5.29 7.84
CA ASP A 661 -28.96 6.06 7.25
C ASP A 661 -27.72 5.18 6.98
N LEU A 662 -27.42 4.25 7.89
CA LEU A 662 -26.32 3.30 7.72
C LEU A 662 -26.54 2.41 6.51
N ALA A 663 -27.75 1.85 6.33
CA ALA A 663 -28.06 1.01 5.19
C ALA A 663 -27.96 1.76 3.84
N VAL A 664 -28.32 3.04 3.81
CA VAL A 664 -28.14 3.89 2.63
C VAL A 664 -26.65 4.16 2.38
N PHE A 665 -25.87 4.47 3.41
CA PHE A 665 -24.43 4.67 3.29
C PHE A 665 -23.71 3.41 2.78
N GLU A 666 -24.03 2.23 3.32
CA GLU A 666 -23.48 0.95 2.87
C GLU A 666 -23.80 0.69 1.39
N GLN A 667 -25.01 1.03 0.93
CA GLN A 667 -25.36 0.91 -0.48
C GLN A 667 -24.57 1.89 -1.37
N LEU A 668 -24.36 3.13 -0.92
CA LEU A 668 -23.54 4.11 -1.64
C LEU A 668 -22.07 3.65 -1.74
N CYS A 669 -21.51 3.07 -0.66
CA CYS A 669 -20.21 2.43 -0.71
C CYS A 669 -20.19 1.27 -1.71
N GLN A 670 -21.21 0.43 -1.73
CA GLN A 670 -21.29 -0.68 -2.70
C GLN A 670 -21.35 -0.18 -4.15
N ASP A 671 -22.01 0.94 -4.41
CA ASP A 671 -22.04 1.55 -5.74
C ASP A 671 -20.63 2.03 -6.14
N VAL A 672 -19.86 2.60 -5.21
CA VAL A 672 -18.44 2.95 -5.44
C VAL A 672 -17.59 1.70 -5.69
N VAL A 673 -17.75 0.63 -4.90
CA VAL A 673 -17.09 -0.67 -5.14
C VAL A 673 -17.36 -1.12 -6.57
N ASN A 674 -18.63 -1.17 -6.98
CA ASN A 674 -19.03 -1.63 -8.31
C ASN A 674 -18.47 -0.75 -9.43
N TYR A 675 -18.35 0.56 -9.19
CA TYR A 675 -17.73 1.48 -10.13
C TYR A 675 -16.24 1.13 -10.30
N TYR A 676 -15.45 1.01 -9.24
CA TYR A 676 -14.00 0.78 -9.38
C TYR A 676 -13.63 -0.67 -9.76
N ASN A 677 -14.43 -1.64 -9.34
CA ASN A 677 -14.10 -3.05 -9.45
C ASN A 677 -13.88 -3.51 -10.91
N GLY A 678 -12.73 -4.17 -11.14
CA GLY A 678 -12.36 -4.69 -12.45
C GLY A 678 -11.82 -3.63 -13.42
N PHE A 679 -11.78 -2.35 -13.05
CA PHE A 679 -11.12 -1.33 -13.87
C PHE A 679 -9.61 -1.59 -13.90
N GLU A 680 -9.03 -1.53 -15.10
CA GLU A 680 -7.65 -1.93 -15.31
C GLU A 680 -6.66 -0.83 -14.89
N SER A 681 -5.78 -1.15 -13.94
CA SER A 681 -4.69 -0.29 -13.45
C SER A 681 -3.48 -0.31 -14.40
N ALA A 682 -3.24 -1.45 -15.03
CA ALA A 682 -2.25 -1.69 -16.08
C ALA A 682 -2.67 -2.95 -16.86
N PRO A 683 -2.23 -3.18 -18.11
CA PRO A 683 -2.67 -4.33 -18.90
C PRO A 683 -2.66 -5.67 -18.13
N GLY A 684 -3.83 -6.23 -17.80
CA GLY A 684 -3.96 -7.49 -17.05
C GLY A 684 -3.97 -7.37 -15.52
N ILE A 685 -3.84 -6.16 -14.97
CA ILE A 685 -3.89 -5.86 -13.52
C ILE A 685 -5.16 -5.06 -13.24
N GLN A 686 -6.09 -5.66 -12.51
CA GLN A 686 -7.39 -5.07 -12.21
C GLN A 686 -7.40 -4.41 -10.83
N THR A 687 -8.22 -3.38 -10.68
CA THR A 687 -8.54 -2.77 -9.39
C THR A 687 -9.56 -3.63 -8.66
N ASP A 688 -9.25 -4.01 -7.43
CA ASP A 688 -10.24 -4.56 -6.50
C ASP A 688 -10.98 -3.39 -5.83
N GLY A 689 -12.26 -3.22 -6.19
CA GLY A 689 -13.08 -2.13 -5.68
C GLY A 689 -13.40 -2.25 -4.18
N GLU A 690 -13.39 -3.48 -3.64
CA GLU A 690 -13.64 -3.74 -2.22
C GLU A 690 -12.39 -3.45 -1.39
N LEU A 691 -11.21 -3.85 -1.89
CA LEU A 691 -9.93 -3.52 -1.26
C LEU A 691 -9.72 -2.01 -1.18
N THR A 692 -10.11 -1.28 -2.24
CA THR A 692 -9.79 0.14 -2.42
C THR A 692 -10.87 1.12 -1.95
N ILE A 693 -11.93 0.61 -1.30
CA ILE A 693 -13.14 1.39 -1.03
C ILE A 693 -12.91 2.60 -0.11
N SER A 694 -12.07 2.51 0.91
CA SER A 694 -11.81 3.64 1.82
C SER A 694 -11.22 4.83 1.07
N GLU A 695 -10.19 4.54 0.26
CA GLU A 695 -9.45 5.54 -0.52
C GLU A 695 -10.29 6.12 -1.64
N ASN A 696 -11.07 5.29 -2.34
CA ASN A 696 -11.94 5.76 -3.41
C ASN A 696 -13.05 6.68 -2.87
N VAL A 697 -13.63 6.37 -1.70
CA VAL A 697 -14.60 7.26 -1.03
C VAL A 697 -13.94 8.57 -0.63
N ALA A 698 -12.73 8.52 -0.08
CA ALA A 698 -11.97 9.69 0.31
C ALA A 698 -11.60 10.58 -0.90
N ASP A 699 -11.19 9.99 -2.03
CA ASP A 699 -10.93 10.72 -3.28
C ASP A 699 -12.18 11.41 -3.83
N ILE A 700 -13.32 10.72 -3.85
CA ILE A 700 -14.59 11.27 -4.34
C ILE A 700 -15.01 12.46 -3.47
N GLY A 701 -15.01 12.31 -2.15
CA GLY A 701 -15.36 13.39 -1.23
C GLY A 701 -14.37 14.55 -1.30
N GLY A 702 -13.08 14.24 -1.39
CA GLY A 702 -12.00 15.22 -1.51
C GLY A 702 -12.13 16.08 -2.77
N MET A 703 -12.30 15.45 -3.92
CA MET A 703 -12.50 16.13 -5.20
C MET A 703 -13.78 16.98 -5.18
N ALA A 704 -14.89 16.46 -4.65
CA ALA A 704 -16.14 17.18 -4.59
C ALA A 704 -16.06 18.44 -3.70
N CYS A 705 -15.36 18.34 -2.57
CA CYS A 705 -15.13 19.46 -1.65
C CYS A 705 -14.21 20.53 -2.29
N ALA A 706 -13.16 20.10 -3.01
CA ALA A 706 -12.26 21.00 -3.73
C ALA A 706 -12.95 21.72 -4.90
N LEU A 707 -13.87 21.06 -5.61
CA LEU A 707 -14.70 21.71 -6.62
C LEU A 707 -15.69 22.72 -6.01
N ASP A 708 -16.17 22.51 -4.79
CA ASP A 708 -16.97 23.52 -4.09
C ASP A 708 -16.14 24.75 -3.68
N ALA A 709 -14.85 24.58 -3.37
CA ALA A 709 -13.93 25.70 -3.20
C ALA A 709 -13.70 26.44 -4.53
N MET A 710 -13.51 25.71 -5.63
CA MET A 710 -13.38 26.29 -6.99
C MET A 710 -14.57 27.18 -7.37
N LYS A 711 -15.80 26.77 -7.02
CA LYS A 711 -17.03 27.56 -7.28
C LYS A 711 -17.06 28.92 -6.59
N LYS A 712 -16.24 29.14 -5.56
CA LYS A 712 -16.12 30.44 -4.88
C LYS A 712 -15.18 31.41 -5.60
N LEU A 713 -14.34 30.94 -6.52
CA LEU A 713 -13.42 31.77 -7.29
C LEU A 713 -14.16 32.57 -8.37
N GLU A 714 -13.60 33.72 -8.75
CA GLU A 714 -14.11 34.51 -9.86
C GLU A 714 -13.53 33.98 -11.19
N ASN A 715 -14.39 33.42 -12.06
CA ASN A 715 -14.01 32.79 -13.34
C ASN A 715 -12.98 31.65 -13.18
N PRO A 716 -13.30 30.57 -12.43
CA PRO A 716 -12.38 29.47 -12.17
C PRO A 716 -11.86 28.79 -13.43
N ASP A 717 -10.55 28.51 -13.48
CA ASP A 717 -9.93 27.66 -14.51
C ASP A 717 -9.98 26.18 -14.10
N TYR A 718 -11.10 25.51 -14.43
CA TYR A 718 -11.27 24.08 -14.14
C TYR A 718 -10.28 23.18 -14.88
N LYS A 719 -9.74 23.61 -16.03
CA LYS A 719 -8.72 22.83 -16.73
C LYS A 719 -7.48 22.70 -15.87
N LEU A 720 -6.99 23.84 -15.38
CA LEU A 720 -5.79 23.87 -14.54
C LEU A 720 -5.96 23.03 -13.26
N PHE A 721 -7.14 23.07 -12.65
CA PHE A 721 -7.47 22.25 -11.48
C PHE A 721 -7.33 20.74 -11.77
N PHE A 722 -7.99 20.22 -12.81
CA PHE A 722 -7.92 18.79 -13.14
C PHE A 722 -6.53 18.37 -13.64
N GLU A 723 -5.84 19.24 -14.40
CA GLU A 723 -4.47 18.98 -14.84
C GLU A 723 -3.49 18.90 -13.66
N SER A 724 -3.65 19.75 -12.63
CA SER A 724 -2.84 19.67 -11.41
C SER A 724 -3.11 18.39 -10.62
N ASN A 725 -4.37 17.95 -10.54
CA ASN A 725 -4.71 16.69 -9.88
C ASN A 725 -4.09 15.48 -10.62
N ALA A 726 -4.20 15.41 -11.94
CA ALA A 726 -3.59 14.34 -12.74
C ALA A 726 -2.06 14.26 -12.58
N LYS A 727 -1.38 15.42 -12.44
CA LYS A 727 0.07 15.47 -12.20
C LYS A 727 0.46 14.88 -10.84
N LEU A 728 -0.38 14.98 -9.81
CA LEU A 728 -0.10 14.36 -8.52
C LEU A 728 0.02 12.84 -8.64
N TRP A 729 -0.89 12.22 -9.38
CA TRP A 729 -1.04 10.77 -9.46
C TRP A 729 -0.17 10.10 -10.52
N LYS A 730 0.83 10.80 -11.07
CA LYS A 730 1.79 10.18 -11.98
C LYS A 730 2.63 9.15 -11.21
N ILE A 731 2.68 7.92 -11.72
CA ILE A 731 3.42 6.80 -11.13
C ILE A 731 3.83 5.84 -12.23
N THR A 732 5.05 5.31 -12.15
CA THR A 732 5.54 4.22 -13.00
C THR A 732 6.42 3.29 -12.17
N GLY A 733 6.29 1.98 -12.37
CA GLY A 733 6.98 0.97 -11.58
C GLY A 733 7.03 -0.37 -12.32
N GLN A 734 7.76 -1.34 -11.78
CA GLN A 734 7.80 -2.68 -12.35
C GLN A 734 6.45 -3.37 -12.23
N ARG A 735 6.06 -4.09 -13.27
CA ARG A 735 4.79 -4.82 -13.33
C ARG A 735 4.53 -5.69 -12.09
N GLN A 736 5.51 -6.49 -11.67
CA GLN A 736 5.39 -7.40 -10.52
C GLN A 736 5.09 -6.65 -9.22
N TYR A 737 5.69 -5.48 -9.03
CA TYR A 737 5.38 -4.61 -7.91
C TYR A 737 3.93 -4.11 -7.97
N LEU A 738 3.44 -3.76 -9.17
CA LEU A 738 2.05 -3.32 -9.35
C LEU A 738 1.04 -4.45 -9.11
N GLU A 739 1.37 -5.66 -9.55
CA GLU A 739 0.57 -6.86 -9.28
C GLU A 739 0.49 -7.12 -7.77
N SER A 740 1.62 -7.05 -7.07
CA SER A 740 1.67 -7.13 -5.61
C SER A 740 0.74 -6.09 -4.96
N LEU A 741 0.91 -4.81 -5.30
CA LEU A 741 0.10 -3.72 -4.74
C LEU A 741 -1.40 -3.92 -4.98
N SER A 742 -1.81 -4.44 -6.14
CA SER A 742 -3.23 -4.68 -6.43
C SER A 742 -3.93 -5.66 -5.47
N THR A 743 -3.16 -6.39 -4.66
CA THR A 743 -3.69 -7.37 -3.68
C THR A 743 -3.59 -6.92 -2.22
N ILE A 744 -2.78 -5.90 -1.92
CA ILE A 744 -2.46 -5.49 -0.55
C ILE A 744 -2.68 -4.00 -0.29
N ASP A 745 -2.51 -3.15 -1.29
CA ASP A 745 -2.62 -1.70 -1.16
C ASP A 745 -4.10 -1.29 -1.26
N VAL A 746 -4.56 -0.53 -0.26
CA VAL A 746 -5.91 0.02 -0.23
C VAL A 746 -6.07 1.18 -1.21
N HIS A 747 -5.00 1.70 -1.79
CA HIS A 747 -5.10 2.76 -2.78
C HIS A 747 -5.30 2.19 -4.19
N SER A 748 -6.28 2.75 -4.90
CA SER A 748 -6.35 2.60 -6.35
C SER A 748 -5.06 3.12 -7.02
N PHE A 749 -4.68 2.51 -8.13
CA PHE A 749 -3.47 2.93 -8.85
C PHE A 749 -3.60 4.34 -9.44
N GLY A 750 -2.49 5.04 -9.67
CA GLY A 750 -2.52 6.47 -10.03
C GLY A 750 -3.38 6.80 -11.28
N ILE A 751 -3.37 5.93 -12.30
CA ILE A 751 -4.25 6.09 -13.47
C ILE A 751 -5.73 5.98 -13.12
N VAL A 752 -6.07 5.12 -12.17
CA VAL A 752 -7.43 4.90 -11.71
C VAL A 752 -7.87 6.09 -10.84
N ARG A 753 -7.03 6.54 -9.90
CA ARG A 753 -7.28 7.72 -9.06
C ARG A 753 -7.44 9.00 -9.87
N ALA A 754 -6.72 9.16 -10.98
CA ALA A 754 -6.91 10.30 -11.87
C ALA A 754 -8.15 10.13 -12.77
N ASN A 755 -8.19 9.08 -13.59
CA ASN A 755 -9.16 8.99 -14.67
C ASN A 755 -10.57 8.68 -14.16
N ARG A 756 -10.71 7.69 -13.25
CA ARG A 756 -12.03 7.28 -12.75
C ARG A 756 -12.67 8.37 -11.91
N LEU A 757 -11.87 9.09 -11.14
CA LEU A 757 -12.31 10.18 -10.28
C LEU A 757 -12.79 11.37 -11.10
N ALA A 758 -11.99 11.86 -12.04
CA ALA A 758 -12.35 13.02 -12.87
C ALA A 758 -13.65 12.79 -13.64
N ALA A 759 -13.87 11.58 -14.16
CA ALA A 759 -15.06 11.21 -14.92
C ALA A 759 -16.37 11.22 -14.10
N LEU A 760 -16.32 11.38 -12.78
CA LEU A 760 -17.50 11.51 -11.91
C LEU A 760 -18.09 12.93 -11.86
N PHE A 761 -17.34 13.95 -12.27
CA PHE A 761 -17.70 15.35 -12.04
C PHE A 761 -18.06 16.09 -13.33
N ASP A 762 -19.22 16.75 -13.36
CA ASP A 762 -19.71 17.52 -14.52
C ASP A 762 -18.71 18.61 -14.95
N GLU A 763 -18.02 19.22 -13.98
CA GLU A 763 -17.00 20.23 -14.22
C GLU A 763 -15.86 19.73 -15.13
N PHE A 764 -15.56 18.43 -15.10
CA PHE A 764 -14.58 17.81 -16.01
C PHE A 764 -15.10 17.77 -17.45
N TYR A 765 -16.37 17.41 -17.64
CA TYR A 765 -17.02 17.36 -18.95
C TYR A 765 -17.10 18.75 -19.57
N GLU A 766 -17.47 19.76 -18.78
CA GLU A 766 -17.52 21.16 -19.22
C GLU A 766 -16.14 21.72 -19.52
N ALA A 767 -15.12 21.38 -18.72
CA ALA A 767 -13.76 21.85 -18.93
C ALA A 767 -13.16 21.31 -20.24
N PHE A 768 -13.36 20.02 -20.54
CA PHE A 768 -12.68 19.34 -21.65
C PHE A 768 -13.58 18.97 -22.83
N ASP A 769 -14.83 19.42 -22.83
CA ASP A 769 -15.84 19.13 -23.86
C ASP A 769 -16.00 17.60 -24.09
N ILE A 770 -16.13 16.84 -23.01
CA ILE A 770 -16.29 15.36 -23.05
C ILE A 770 -17.70 14.98 -23.49
N THR A 771 -17.81 14.02 -24.39
CA THR A 771 -19.02 13.52 -25.03
C THR A 771 -19.11 12.00 -24.97
N GLU A 772 -20.25 11.40 -25.33
CA GLU A 772 -20.47 9.95 -25.36
C GLU A 772 -19.50 9.17 -26.28
N GLU A 773 -18.81 9.87 -27.19
CA GLU A 773 -17.85 9.29 -28.13
C GLU A 773 -16.43 9.15 -27.53
N ASP A 774 -16.16 9.85 -26.42
CA ASP A 774 -14.84 9.95 -25.81
C ASP A 774 -14.56 8.83 -24.77
N GLY A 775 -13.32 8.35 -24.68
CA GLY A 775 -12.93 7.27 -23.76
C GLY A 775 -13.10 7.55 -22.27
N MET A 776 -13.06 8.83 -21.87
CA MET A 776 -13.25 9.29 -20.49
C MET A 776 -14.74 9.42 -20.09
N TYR A 777 -15.67 9.17 -21.01
CA TYR A 777 -17.10 9.34 -20.74
C TYR A 777 -17.65 8.27 -19.79
N VAL A 778 -18.37 8.74 -18.77
CA VAL A 778 -19.25 7.94 -17.92
C VAL A 778 -20.65 8.55 -17.99
N ALA A 779 -21.66 7.73 -18.26
CA ALA A 779 -23.05 8.16 -18.30
C ALA A 779 -23.47 8.79 -16.95
N PRO A 780 -24.25 9.89 -16.93
CA PRO A 780 -24.62 10.57 -15.68
C PRO A 780 -25.21 9.66 -14.59
N GLU A 781 -26.02 8.67 -14.97
CA GLU A 781 -26.63 7.68 -14.06
C GLU A 781 -25.63 6.70 -13.43
N ASN A 782 -24.42 6.58 -13.98
CA ASN A 782 -23.35 5.71 -13.49
C ASN A 782 -22.28 6.47 -12.70
N ARG A 783 -22.45 7.79 -12.50
CA ARG A 783 -21.53 8.61 -11.71
C ARG A 783 -21.90 8.50 -10.24
N VAL A 784 -21.05 7.85 -9.46
CA VAL A 784 -21.22 7.65 -8.02
C VAL A 784 -20.85 8.90 -7.21
N SER A 785 -21.53 9.11 -6.08
CA SER A 785 -21.29 10.24 -5.16
C SER A 785 -21.79 9.88 -3.75
N ILE A 786 -21.14 10.40 -2.71
CA ILE A 786 -21.51 10.15 -1.31
C ILE A 786 -21.66 11.45 -0.51
N TRP A 787 -20.54 12.14 -0.27
CA TRP A 787 -20.38 13.24 0.70
C TRP A 787 -20.62 14.61 0.13
#